data_AF-A0A3A1QWT1-F1
#
_entry.id   AF-A0A3A1QWT1-F1
#
_cell.length_a   1.000
_cell.length_b   1.000
_cell.length_c   1.000
_cell.angle_alpha   90.00
_cell.angle_beta   90.00
_cell.angle_gamma   90.00
#
_symmetry.space_group_name_H-M   'P 1'
#
loop_
_entity.id
_entity.type
_entity.pdbx_description
1 polymer ?
#
loop_
_entity_poly.entity_id
_entity_poly.type
_entity_poly.pdbx_seq_one_letter_code
_entity_poly.pdbx_strand_id
1 'polypeptide(L)'
;MMFGRFTERAQKVLALAQEEAIRLSHSNIGTEHILLGLVREGEGIAAKGLTALGLSPEKIQKEVESLIGKGKESSQTIHYTPRAKKVIELSMDEARKLGHSYVGTEHILLGLIREGEGVAARVLNNLGVSLNKARQQVLQLLGSNESNGHQGGTSTNANTPTLDSLARDLTAIAREDSLDPVIGRSKEIQRVIEVLSRRTKNNPVLIGEPGVGKTAIAEGLAQQIVNNEVPEILRDKRVMTLDMGTVVAGTKYRGEFEDRLKKVMDEIRQAGNIILFIDELHTLIGAGGAEGAIDASNILKPSLARGELQCIGATTLDEYRKYIEKDAALERRFQPIQVDEPTAEESVQILKGLRDRYEAHHRVSITDEAIEAAVKLSDRYISDRFLPDKAIDLIDESGSKVRLRSYTTPPNLKELEVKLEEIRKEKDAAVQSQEFEKAASLRDTEQRLREELEDTKKSWKEKQGQENTEVTVEDIAKVVSSWTGIPVSKLAQTETDKLLKLEEILHSRVIGQDEAVKAVSKAVRRARAGLKDPKRPIGSFVFLGPTGVGKTELARALAESMFGDEESMIRIDMSEYMEKHSTSRLVGSPPGYVGYEEGGQLTEKVRRKPYSVILLDEIEKAHPDVFNILLQVLEDGRLTDSKGRTVDFRNTVLIMTSNVGAESLKKNKYVGFNIQDGEQDYKDMKGKVMEELKRAFRPEFLNRIDEIIVFHSLEKEHLKEIVTLMSDQLTNRLKEQDISLALTDAAKEKIADEGFDPEYGARPLRRAIQKHIEDRLSEELLKGTVLTGQQVLIDVEDNEFTVKMKETSNTSS
;
A
#
# COMPACT_ATOMS: atom_id res chain seq x y z
N MET A 1 -15.58 -29.04 3.72
CA MET A 1 -16.68 -28.64 2.83
C MET A 1 -16.27 -28.81 1.36
N MET A 2 -16.29 -30.03 0.79
CA MET A 2 -15.92 -30.20 -0.63
C MET A 2 -17.06 -29.81 -1.60
N PHE A 3 -18.30 -29.65 -1.11
CA PHE A 3 -19.51 -29.60 -1.94
C PHE A 3 -20.26 -28.26 -1.99
N GLY A 4 -19.85 -27.23 -1.24
CA GLY A 4 -20.62 -25.97 -1.11
C GLY A 4 -20.81 -25.15 -2.39
N ARG A 5 -20.09 -25.46 -3.47
CA ARG A 5 -20.21 -24.80 -4.79
C ARG A 5 -20.90 -25.65 -5.86
N PHE A 6 -21.36 -26.85 -5.53
CA PHE A 6 -22.03 -27.74 -6.50
C PHE A 6 -23.51 -27.40 -6.58
N THR A 7 -24.03 -27.31 -7.80
CA THR A 7 -25.48 -27.24 -8.05
C THR A 7 -26.18 -28.48 -7.49
N GLU A 8 -27.48 -28.40 -7.20
CA GLU A 8 -28.25 -29.55 -6.70
C GLU A 8 -28.12 -30.79 -7.61
N ARG A 9 -28.14 -30.59 -8.93
CA ARG A 9 -27.94 -31.67 -9.91
C ARG A 9 -26.53 -32.26 -9.85
N ALA A 10 -25.51 -31.44 -9.67
CA ALA A 10 -24.14 -31.89 -9.56
C ALA A 10 -23.87 -32.63 -8.23
N GLN A 11 -24.52 -32.22 -7.14
CA GLN A 11 -24.52 -32.98 -5.87
C GLN A 11 -25.23 -34.32 -6.03
N LYS A 12 -26.38 -34.33 -6.73
CA LYS A 12 -27.12 -35.56 -7.06
C LYS A 12 -26.27 -36.55 -7.87
N VAL A 13 -25.49 -36.08 -8.84
CA VAL A 13 -24.55 -36.92 -9.61
C VAL A 13 -23.53 -37.61 -8.69
N LEU A 14 -22.98 -36.91 -7.71
CA LEU A 14 -21.96 -37.46 -6.80
C LEU A 14 -22.58 -38.43 -5.79
N ALA A 15 -23.83 -38.20 -5.36
CA ALA A 15 -24.60 -39.13 -4.55
C ALA A 15 -24.93 -40.41 -5.35
N LEU A 16 -25.37 -40.26 -6.61
CA LEU A 16 -25.62 -41.39 -7.50
C LEU A 16 -24.35 -42.20 -7.76
N ALA A 17 -23.18 -41.56 -7.90
CA ALA A 17 -21.91 -42.27 -8.01
C ALA A 17 -21.62 -43.15 -6.78
N GLN A 18 -21.99 -42.70 -5.59
CA GLN A 18 -21.87 -43.51 -4.37
C GLN A 18 -22.83 -44.69 -4.36
N GLU A 19 -24.09 -44.49 -4.78
CA GLU A 19 -25.05 -45.59 -4.93
C GLU A 19 -24.58 -46.65 -5.94
N GLU A 20 -23.98 -46.21 -7.06
CA GLU A 20 -23.45 -47.11 -8.09
C GLU A 20 -22.26 -47.93 -7.56
N ALA A 21 -21.41 -47.33 -6.73
CA ALA A 21 -20.32 -48.05 -6.05
C ALA A 21 -20.87 -49.13 -5.10
N ILE A 22 -21.94 -48.83 -4.35
CA ILE A 22 -22.63 -49.82 -3.50
C ILE A 22 -23.23 -50.93 -4.36
N ARG A 23 -23.92 -50.59 -5.44
CA ARG A 23 -24.59 -51.56 -6.33
C ARG A 23 -23.59 -52.54 -6.98
N LEU A 24 -22.40 -52.05 -7.32
CA LEU A 24 -21.32 -52.85 -7.90
C LEU A 24 -20.44 -53.55 -6.84
N SER A 25 -20.74 -53.38 -5.55
CA SER A 25 -19.95 -53.89 -4.42
C SER A 25 -18.49 -53.40 -4.44
N HIS A 26 -18.26 -52.15 -4.85
CA HIS A 26 -16.95 -51.51 -4.86
C HIS A 26 -16.73 -50.72 -3.56
N SER A 27 -15.58 -50.94 -2.90
CA SER A 27 -15.23 -50.25 -1.65
C SER A 27 -14.88 -48.77 -1.83
N ASN A 28 -14.55 -48.35 -3.05
CA ASN A 28 -14.10 -47.00 -3.37
C ASN A 28 -14.84 -46.42 -4.59
N ILE A 29 -15.11 -45.10 -4.57
CA ILE A 29 -15.66 -44.36 -5.72
C ILE A 29 -14.53 -43.98 -6.67
N GLY A 30 -14.51 -44.64 -7.82
CA GLY A 30 -13.67 -44.32 -8.97
C GLY A 30 -14.31 -43.37 -10.00
N THR A 31 -13.58 -43.11 -11.09
CA THR A 31 -14.04 -42.24 -12.18
C THR A 31 -15.24 -42.80 -12.94
N GLU A 32 -15.30 -44.12 -13.09
CA GLU A 32 -16.40 -44.88 -13.67
C GLU A 32 -17.72 -44.66 -12.93
N HIS A 33 -17.68 -44.51 -11.61
CA HIS A 33 -18.86 -44.32 -10.79
C HIS A 33 -19.39 -42.90 -10.96
N ILE A 34 -18.50 -41.91 -11.10
CA ILE A 34 -18.87 -40.54 -11.46
C ILE A 34 -19.50 -40.50 -12.85
N LEU A 35 -18.94 -41.25 -13.81
CA LEU A 35 -19.54 -41.37 -15.15
C LEU A 35 -20.95 -42.00 -15.10
N LEU A 36 -21.13 -43.07 -14.32
CA LEU A 36 -22.45 -43.68 -14.13
C LEU A 36 -23.43 -42.71 -13.44
N GLY A 37 -22.96 -41.95 -12.44
CA GLY A 37 -23.76 -40.92 -11.78
C GLY A 37 -24.22 -39.82 -12.73
N LEU A 38 -23.35 -39.35 -13.63
CA LEU A 38 -23.68 -38.34 -14.65
C LEU A 38 -24.79 -38.83 -15.59
N VAL A 39 -24.73 -40.10 -15.95
CA VAL A 39 -25.65 -40.69 -16.92
C VAL A 39 -26.98 -41.09 -16.28
N ARG A 40 -26.95 -41.51 -15.00
CA ARG A 40 -28.15 -41.86 -14.23
C ARG A 40 -28.97 -40.65 -13.79
N GLU A 41 -28.35 -39.47 -13.70
CA GLU A 41 -29.10 -38.22 -13.46
C GLU A 41 -29.99 -37.84 -14.66
N GLY A 42 -29.57 -38.19 -15.89
CA GLY A 42 -30.40 -38.25 -17.10
C GLY A 42 -30.81 -36.91 -17.74
N GLU A 43 -31.10 -35.88 -16.93
CA GLU A 43 -31.65 -34.61 -17.40
C GLU A 43 -30.61 -33.50 -17.58
N GLY A 44 -29.44 -33.65 -16.96
CA GLY A 44 -28.35 -32.70 -16.96
C GLY A 44 -27.63 -32.55 -18.30
N ILE A 45 -26.89 -31.45 -18.45
CA ILE A 45 -26.16 -31.12 -19.67
C ILE A 45 -25.14 -32.20 -20.01
N ALA A 46 -24.50 -32.79 -19.00
CA ALA A 46 -23.60 -33.93 -19.19
C ALA A 46 -24.29 -35.17 -19.76
N ALA A 47 -25.44 -35.56 -19.21
CA ALA A 47 -26.21 -36.71 -19.69
C ALA A 47 -26.71 -36.49 -21.12
N LYS A 48 -27.21 -35.28 -21.42
CA LYS A 48 -27.63 -34.87 -22.76
C LYS A 48 -26.46 -34.87 -23.74
N GLY A 49 -25.29 -34.39 -23.33
CA GLY A 49 -24.06 -34.41 -24.12
C GLY A 49 -23.60 -35.82 -24.48
N LEU A 50 -23.65 -36.75 -23.52
CA LEU A 50 -23.31 -38.15 -23.76
C LEU A 50 -24.36 -38.85 -24.65
N THR A 51 -25.64 -38.55 -24.46
CA THR A 51 -26.74 -39.08 -25.28
C THR A 51 -26.64 -38.60 -26.73
N ALA A 52 -26.30 -37.34 -26.96
CA ALA A 52 -26.07 -36.76 -28.29
C ALA A 52 -24.91 -37.44 -29.04
N LEU A 53 -23.96 -38.03 -28.30
CA LEU A 53 -22.85 -38.81 -28.85
C LEU A 53 -23.19 -40.28 -29.09
N GLY A 54 -24.45 -40.68 -28.89
CA GLY A 54 -24.94 -42.05 -29.11
C GLY A 54 -24.69 -43.01 -27.94
N LEU A 55 -24.31 -42.48 -26.77
CA LEU A 55 -24.08 -43.25 -25.55
C LEU A 55 -25.36 -43.30 -24.70
N SER A 56 -26.03 -44.44 -24.68
CA SER A 56 -27.15 -44.66 -23.77
C SER A 56 -26.65 -45.08 -22.37
N PRO A 57 -27.43 -44.80 -21.29
CA PRO A 57 -27.14 -45.26 -19.94
C PRO A 57 -26.78 -46.73 -19.84
N GLU A 58 -27.54 -47.57 -20.53
CA GLU A 58 -27.38 -49.02 -20.53
C GLU A 58 -26.05 -49.46 -21.17
N LYS A 59 -25.58 -48.76 -22.21
CA LYS A 59 -24.30 -49.06 -22.88
C LYS A 59 -23.11 -48.75 -21.97
N ILE A 60 -23.14 -47.57 -21.34
CA ILE A 60 -22.09 -47.14 -20.40
C ILE A 60 -22.06 -48.08 -19.19
N GLN A 61 -23.22 -48.46 -18.65
CA GLN A 61 -23.31 -49.39 -17.54
C GLN A 61 -22.72 -50.77 -17.86
N LYS A 62 -23.09 -51.37 -19.00
CA LYS A 62 -22.54 -52.66 -19.42
C LYS A 62 -21.03 -52.63 -19.63
N GLU A 63 -20.51 -51.53 -20.19
CA GLU A 63 -19.07 -51.38 -20.43
C GLU A 63 -18.29 -51.21 -19.12
N VAL A 64 -18.83 -50.44 -18.15
CA VAL A 64 -18.23 -50.31 -16.82
C VAL A 64 -18.22 -51.67 -16.09
N GLU A 65 -19.33 -52.41 -16.14
CA GLU A 65 -19.43 -53.76 -15.55
C GLU A 65 -18.47 -54.75 -16.22
N SER A 66 -18.26 -54.65 -17.55
CA SER A 66 -17.30 -55.47 -18.30
C SER A 66 -15.84 -55.20 -17.90
N LEU A 67 -15.48 -53.93 -17.68
CA LEU A 67 -14.11 -53.53 -17.39
C LEU A 67 -13.66 -53.77 -15.95
N ILE A 68 -14.57 -53.69 -14.97
CA ILE A 68 -14.23 -53.76 -13.54
C ILE A 68 -14.84 -54.98 -12.85
N GLY A 69 -15.95 -55.53 -13.36
CA GLY A 69 -16.69 -56.61 -12.73
C GLY A 69 -17.54 -56.15 -11.53
N LYS A 70 -18.08 -57.10 -10.77
CA LYS A 70 -18.71 -56.87 -9.46
C LYS A 70 -17.75 -57.25 -8.34
N GLY A 71 -17.63 -56.40 -7.33
CA GLY A 71 -16.78 -56.64 -6.16
C GLY A 71 -17.31 -57.74 -5.23
N LYS A 72 -16.45 -58.23 -4.34
CA LYS A 72 -16.71 -59.42 -3.50
C LYS A 72 -17.21 -59.11 -2.08
N GLU A 73 -17.10 -57.87 -1.59
CA GLU A 73 -17.50 -57.48 -0.24
C GLU A 73 -18.12 -56.07 -0.20
N SER A 74 -19.17 -55.91 0.60
CA SER A 74 -19.80 -54.63 0.90
C SER A 74 -19.09 -53.95 2.08
N SER A 75 -18.32 -52.90 1.83
CA SER A 75 -17.83 -52.00 2.88
C SER A 75 -18.92 -51.01 3.32
N GLN A 76 -19.07 -50.75 4.63
CA GLN A 76 -20.02 -49.76 5.16
C GLN A 76 -19.57 -48.30 4.95
N THR A 77 -18.28 -48.07 4.70
CA THR A 77 -17.71 -46.73 4.44
C THR A 77 -17.02 -46.72 3.08
N ILE A 78 -17.46 -45.81 2.21
CA ILE A 78 -16.96 -45.67 0.84
C ILE A 78 -16.21 -44.35 0.71
N HIS A 79 -14.99 -44.41 0.18
CA HIS A 79 -14.14 -43.25 -0.03
C HIS A 79 -13.89 -42.99 -1.53
N TYR A 80 -13.68 -41.72 -1.89
CA TYR A 80 -13.23 -41.36 -3.24
C TYR A 80 -11.78 -41.76 -3.46
N THR A 81 -11.50 -42.40 -4.59
CA THR A 81 -10.14 -42.63 -5.08
C THR A 81 -9.43 -41.30 -5.39
N PRO A 82 -8.08 -41.25 -5.40
CA PRO A 82 -7.34 -40.04 -5.78
C PRO A 82 -7.74 -39.48 -7.14
N ARG A 83 -8.00 -40.35 -8.12
CA ARG A 83 -8.46 -39.95 -9.46
C ARG A 83 -9.88 -39.38 -9.45
N ALA A 84 -10.80 -39.94 -8.66
CA ALA A 84 -12.13 -39.37 -8.49
C ALA A 84 -12.08 -37.99 -7.81
N LYS A 85 -11.20 -37.80 -6.81
CA LYS A 85 -10.96 -36.48 -6.21
C LYS A 85 -10.39 -35.49 -7.23
N LYS A 86 -9.50 -35.96 -8.13
CA LYS A 86 -8.93 -35.12 -9.17
C LYS A 86 -9.98 -34.65 -10.18
N VAL A 87 -10.92 -35.51 -10.57
CA VAL A 87 -12.07 -35.13 -11.41
C VAL A 87 -12.91 -34.01 -10.77
N ILE A 88 -13.16 -34.10 -9.46
CA ILE A 88 -13.89 -33.07 -8.71
C ILE A 88 -13.11 -31.74 -8.72
N GLU A 89 -11.80 -31.78 -8.46
CA GLU A 89 -10.94 -30.59 -8.52
C GLU A 89 -10.93 -29.95 -9.91
N LEU A 90 -10.74 -30.76 -10.96
CA LEU A 90 -10.75 -30.31 -12.35
C LEU A 90 -12.11 -29.73 -12.76
N SER A 91 -13.22 -30.26 -12.24
CA SER A 91 -14.55 -29.70 -12.49
C SER A 91 -14.71 -28.28 -11.93
N MET A 92 -14.11 -27.99 -10.77
CA MET A 92 -14.12 -26.62 -10.20
C MET A 92 -13.28 -25.65 -11.05
N ASP A 93 -12.20 -26.14 -11.64
CA ASP A 93 -11.36 -25.33 -12.51
C ASP A 93 -12.02 -25.05 -13.86
N GLU A 94 -12.73 -26.01 -14.43
CA GLU A 94 -13.50 -25.80 -15.66
C GLU A 94 -14.67 -24.84 -15.44
N ALA A 95 -15.34 -24.90 -14.28
CA ALA A 95 -16.34 -23.88 -13.90
C ALA A 95 -15.74 -22.48 -13.84
N ARG A 96 -14.57 -22.33 -13.19
CA ARG A 96 -13.88 -21.03 -13.12
C ARG A 96 -13.43 -20.50 -14.49
N LYS A 97 -12.93 -21.37 -15.38
CA LYS A 97 -12.55 -20.98 -16.74
C LYS A 97 -13.72 -20.46 -17.57
N LEU A 98 -14.92 -20.98 -17.30
CA LEU A 98 -16.16 -20.56 -17.95
C LEU A 98 -16.81 -19.37 -17.22
N GLY A 99 -16.16 -18.79 -16.21
CA GLY A 99 -16.71 -17.67 -15.43
C GLY A 99 -17.82 -18.05 -14.46
N HIS A 100 -18.15 -19.33 -14.32
CA HIS A 100 -19.23 -19.79 -13.45
C HIS A 100 -18.79 -19.84 -11.98
N SER A 101 -19.61 -19.28 -11.09
CA SER A 101 -19.41 -19.31 -9.63
C SER A 101 -19.84 -20.64 -8.99
N TYR A 102 -20.50 -21.51 -9.75
CA TYR A 102 -21.02 -22.82 -9.36
C TYR A 102 -20.49 -23.97 -10.24
N VAL A 103 -20.59 -25.21 -9.75
CA VAL A 103 -20.23 -26.43 -10.48
C VAL A 103 -21.50 -27.20 -10.85
N GLY A 104 -21.84 -27.17 -12.14
CA GLY A 104 -22.89 -27.98 -12.79
C GLY A 104 -22.43 -29.36 -13.28
N THR A 105 -23.35 -30.14 -13.87
CA THR A 105 -23.06 -31.51 -14.34
C THR A 105 -22.10 -31.51 -15.54
N GLU A 106 -22.20 -30.51 -16.41
CA GLU A 106 -21.28 -30.21 -17.51
C GLU A 106 -19.83 -30.12 -17.05
N HIS A 107 -19.58 -29.46 -15.91
CA HIS A 107 -18.25 -29.23 -15.40
C HIS A 107 -17.65 -30.52 -14.84
N ILE A 108 -18.47 -31.37 -14.22
CA ILE A 108 -18.05 -32.69 -13.76
C ILE A 108 -17.64 -33.56 -14.96
N LEU A 109 -18.41 -33.55 -16.06
CA LEU A 109 -18.06 -34.27 -17.27
C LEU A 109 -16.79 -33.71 -17.94
N LEU A 110 -16.62 -32.37 -17.98
CA LEU A 110 -15.39 -31.75 -18.48
C LEU A 110 -14.17 -32.10 -17.62
N GLY A 111 -14.33 -32.15 -16.30
CA GLY A 111 -13.29 -32.60 -15.37
C GLY A 111 -12.91 -34.07 -15.58
N LEU A 112 -13.91 -34.92 -15.83
CA LEU A 112 -13.73 -36.35 -16.14
C LEU A 112 -12.95 -36.55 -17.44
N ILE A 113 -13.28 -35.76 -18.47
CA ILE A 113 -12.62 -35.78 -19.77
C ILE A 113 -11.18 -35.28 -19.65
N ARG A 114 -10.95 -34.24 -18.84
CA ARG A 114 -9.63 -33.63 -18.62
C ARG A 114 -8.68 -34.52 -17.82
N GLU A 115 -9.20 -35.35 -16.92
CA GLU A 115 -8.41 -36.38 -16.23
C GLU A 115 -7.86 -37.42 -17.22
N GLY A 116 -8.65 -37.79 -18.23
CA GLY A 116 -8.21 -38.47 -19.47
C GLY A 116 -7.67 -39.90 -19.36
N GLU A 117 -7.22 -40.34 -18.18
CA GLU A 117 -6.56 -41.63 -17.98
C GLU A 117 -7.38 -42.62 -17.13
N GLY A 118 -8.48 -42.16 -16.53
CA GLY A 118 -9.35 -42.96 -15.65
C GLY A 118 -10.12 -44.07 -16.36
N VAL A 119 -10.77 -44.95 -15.60
CA VAL A 119 -11.63 -46.00 -16.17
C VAL A 119 -12.77 -45.38 -16.98
N ALA A 120 -13.30 -44.23 -16.55
CA ALA A 120 -14.28 -43.49 -17.34
C ALA A 120 -13.77 -43.09 -18.73
N ALA A 121 -12.51 -42.70 -18.87
CA ALA A 121 -11.94 -42.36 -20.16
C ALA A 121 -11.78 -43.61 -21.06
N ARG A 122 -11.42 -44.76 -20.47
CA ARG A 122 -11.39 -46.04 -21.18
C ARG A 122 -12.77 -46.47 -21.66
N VAL A 123 -13.80 -46.33 -20.81
CA VAL A 123 -15.20 -46.61 -21.16
C VAL A 123 -15.64 -45.76 -22.36
N LEU A 124 -15.39 -44.45 -22.33
CA LEU A 124 -15.73 -43.55 -23.44
C LEU A 124 -15.01 -43.93 -24.73
N ASN A 125 -13.71 -44.25 -24.66
CA ASN A 125 -12.92 -44.67 -25.81
C ASN A 125 -13.37 -46.03 -26.38
N ASN A 126 -13.69 -47.01 -25.53
CA ASN A 126 -14.19 -48.33 -25.96
C ASN A 126 -15.55 -48.23 -26.65
N LEU A 127 -16.38 -47.27 -26.22
CA LEU A 127 -17.67 -46.97 -26.85
C LEU A 127 -17.54 -46.07 -28.09
N GLY A 128 -16.32 -45.83 -28.57
CA GLY A 128 -16.03 -45.12 -29.82
C GLY A 128 -16.16 -43.59 -29.73
N VAL A 129 -16.18 -43.02 -28.52
CA VAL A 129 -16.27 -41.57 -28.31
C VAL A 129 -14.92 -41.04 -27.85
N SER A 130 -14.29 -40.21 -28.70
CA SER A 130 -13.07 -39.51 -28.31
C SER A 130 -13.37 -38.43 -27.27
N LEU A 131 -12.49 -38.33 -26.28
CA LEU A 131 -12.55 -37.34 -25.20
C LEU A 131 -12.72 -35.90 -25.71
N ASN A 132 -12.01 -35.54 -26.78
CA ASN A 132 -12.11 -34.21 -27.41
C ASN A 132 -13.50 -33.95 -28.02
N LYS A 133 -14.10 -34.97 -28.64
CA LYS A 133 -15.46 -34.86 -29.21
C LYS A 133 -16.50 -34.72 -28.12
N ALA A 134 -16.34 -35.45 -27.01
CA ALA A 134 -17.21 -35.31 -25.84
C ALA A 134 -17.14 -33.90 -25.24
N ARG A 135 -15.95 -33.33 -25.13
CA ARG A 135 -15.74 -31.96 -24.64
C ARG A 135 -16.42 -30.92 -25.54
N GLN A 136 -16.23 -31.04 -26.85
CA GLN A 136 -16.81 -30.10 -27.82
C GLN A 136 -18.33 -30.12 -27.77
N GLN A 137 -18.94 -31.31 -27.64
CA GLN A 137 -20.39 -31.45 -27.55
C GLN A 137 -20.96 -30.78 -26.29
N VAL A 138 -20.29 -30.93 -25.15
CA VAL A 138 -20.71 -30.28 -23.90
C VAL A 138 -20.62 -28.76 -23.99
N LEU A 139 -19.56 -28.23 -24.60
CA LEU A 139 -19.40 -26.79 -24.82
C LEU A 139 -20.46 -26.21 -25.77
N GLN A 140 -20.84 -26.96 -26.82
CA GLN A 140 -21.91 -26.55 -27.74
C GLN A 140 -23.28 -26.49 -27.03
N LEU A 141 -23.58 -27.46 -26.17
CA LEU A 141 -24.80 -27.46 -25.36
C LEU A 141 -24.80 -26.36 -24.29
N LEU A 142 -23.62 -25.87 -23.90
CA LEU A 142 -23.47 -24.73 -23.00
C LEU A 142 -23.78 -23.40 -23.71
N GLY A 143 -23.16 -23.17 -24.87
CA GLY A 143 -23.33 -21.93 -25.64
C GLY A 143 -24.75 -21.74 -26.22
N SER A 144 -25.53 -22.82 -26.34
CA SER A 144 -26.93 -22.75 -26.74
C SER A 144 -27.89 -22.35 -25.62
N ASN A 145 -27.46 -22.38 -24.35
CA ASN A 145 -28.30 -21.97 -23.21
C ASN A 145 -28.04 -20.52 -22.77
N GLU A 146 -26.88 -19.92 -23.08
CA GLU A 146 -26.68 -18.48 -22.91
C GLU A 146 -27.38 -17.64 -23.99
N SER A 147 -27.86 -18.27 -25.07
CA SER A 147 -28.54 -17.61 -26.21
C SER A 147 -30.06 -17.49 -26.06
N ASN A 148 -30.61 -17.64 -24.85
CA ASN A 148 -32.04 -17.38 -24.57
C ASN A 148 -32.31 -16.10 -23.74
N GLY A 149 -31.33 -15.19 -23.67
CA GLY A 149 -31.55 -13.80 -23.31
C GLY A 149 -31.77 -12.93 -24.55
N HIS A 150 -33.00 -12.51 -24.81
CA HIS A 150 -33.39 -11.38 -25.65
C HIS A 150 -32.73 -11.25 -27.04
N GLN A 151 -33.09 -12.15 -27.96
CA GLN A 151 -32.94 -11.87 -29.39
C GLN A 151 -34.08 -10.96 -29.87
N GLY A 152 -33.89 -9.66 -29.69
CA GLY A 152 -34.79 -8.62 -30.19
C GLY A 152 -34.02 -7.33 -30.49
N GLY A 153 -33.58 -7.18 -31.74
CA GLY A 153 -33.05 -5.91 -32.27
C GLY A 153 -31.65 -6.01 -32.88
N THR A 154 -31.53 -6.58 -34.07
CA THR A 154 -30.37 -6.35 -34.94
C THR A 154 -30.40 -4.90 -35.45
N SER A 155 -29.82 -3.97 -34.70
CA SER A 155 -29.49 -2.64 -35.20
C SER A 155 -28.23 -2.71 -36.07
N THR A 156 -28.37 -2.27 -37.32
CA THR A 156 -27.34 -1.95 -38.33
C THR A 156 -25.88 -1.88 -37.82
N ASN A 157 -25.12 -2.95 -37.97
CA ASN A 157 -23.67 -2.89 -37.85
C ASN A 157 -23.11 -2.10 -39.04
N ALA A 158 -22.59 -0.90 -38.79
CA ALA A 158 -21.67 -0.26 -39.71
C ALA A 158 -20.40 -1.12 -39.82
N ASN A 159 -19.84 -1.26 -41.03
CA ASN A 159 -18.65 -2.07 -41.27
C ASN A 159 -17.40 -1.40 -40.66
N THR A 160 -17.09 -1.68 -39.38
CA THR A 160 -15.92 -1.15 -38.66
C THR A 160 -14.95 -2.23 -38.14
N PRO A 161 -14.49 -3.16 -39.00
CA PRO A 161 -13.74 -4.35 -38.56
C PRO A 161 -12.39 -4.03 -37.91
N THR A 162 -11.66 -2.98 -38.34
CA THR A 162 -10.38 -2.64 -37.69
C THR A 162 -10.60 -1.89 -36.39
N LEU A 163 -11.55 -0.97 -36.33
CA LEU A 163 -11.86 -0.26 -35.09
C LEU A 163 -12.40 -1.19 -34.01
N ASP A 164 -13.29 -2.13 -34.34
CA ASP A 164 -13.83 -3.10 -33.36
C ASP A 164 -12.74 -4.02 -32.77
N SER A 165 -11.63 -4.21 -33.49
CA SER A 165 -10.48 -5.00 -33.01
C SER A 165 -9.51 -4.21 -32.12
N LEU A 166 -9.47 -2.87 -32.28
CA LEU A 166 -8.49 -1.99 -31.63
C LEU A 166 -9.11 -1.17 -30.50
N ALA A 167 -10.42 -0.94 -30.55
CA ALA A 167 -11.15 -0.11 -29.61
C ALA A 167 -12.14 -0.94 -28.78
N ARG A 168 -12.44 -0.43 -27.58
CA ARG A 168 -13.46 -0.99 -26.70
C ARG A 168 -14.76 -0.21 -26.87
N ASP A 169 -15.83 -0.90 -27.26
CA ASP A 169 -17.15 -0.28 -27.43
C ASP A 169 -17.84 -0.12 -26.06
N LEU A 170 -17.86 1.11 -25.53
CA LEU A 170 -18.51 1.41 -24.26
C LEU A 170 -20.03 1.29 -24.36
N THR A 171 -20.60 1.47 -25.55
CA THR A 171 -22.06 1.40 -25.76
C THR A 171 -22.53 -0.04 -25.73
N ALA A 172 -21.73 -0.97 -26.25
CA ALA A 172 -21.99 -2.41 -26.12
C ALA A 172 -21.96 -2.85 -24.65
N ILE A 173 -20.94 -2.44 -23.90
CA ILE A 173 -20.80 -2.80 -22.47
C ILE A 173 -21.90 -2.16 -21.62
N ALA A 174 -22.34 -0.96 -21.99
CA ALA A 174 -23.49 -0.30 -21.36
C ALA A 174 -24.79 -1.09 -21.57
N ARG A 175 -25.01 -1.67 -22.77
CA ARG A 175 -26.19 -2.51 -23.05
C ARG A 175 -26.17 -3.84 -22.27
N GLU A 176 -24.99 -4.30 -21.89
CA GLU A 176 -24.79 -5.50 -21.08
C GLU A 176 -24.89 -5.22 -19.56
N ASP A 177 -25.23 -4.00 -19.15
CA ASP A 177 -25.27 -3.53 -17.74
C ASP A 177 -23.97 -3.79 -16.96
N SER A 178 -22.85 -3.85 -17.68
CA SER A 178 -21.53 -4.21 -17.13
C SER A 178 -20.66 -2.98 -16.82
N LEU A 179 -21.08 -1.77 -17.20
CA LEU A 179 -20.39 -0.51 -16.81
C LEU A 179 -20.65 -0.14 -15.36
N ASP A 180 -19.70 0.58 -14.74
CA ASP A 180 -19.87 1.09 -13.38
C ASP A 180 -20.93 2.21 -13.35
N PRO A 181 -21.70 2.34 -12.25
CA PRO A 181 -22.66 3.41 -12.13
C PRO A 181 -21.95 4.76 -12.02
N VAL A 182 -22.37 5.73 -12.83
CA VAL A 182 -21.77 7.07 -12.83
C VAL A 182 -22.50 7.98 -11.86
N ILE A 183 -21.84 8.33 -10.77
CA ILE A 183 -22.42 9.10 -9.66
C ILE A 183 -21.77 10.49 -9.61
N GLY A 184 -22.59 11.54 -9.42
CA GLY A 184 -22.11 12.91 -9.17
C GLY A 184 -21.59 13.70 -10.37
N ARG A 185 -21.54 13.12 -11.58
CA ARG A 185 -20.95 13.76 -12.79
C ARG A 185 -21.97 14.29 -13.81
N SER A 186 -23.20 14.58 -13.39
CA SER A 186 -24.28 14.96 -14.30
C SER A 186 -24.02 16.28 -15.02
N LYS A 187 -23.38 17.26 -14.37
CA LYS A 187 -23.07 18.58 -14.97
C LYS A 187 -22.04 18.44 -16.10
N GLU A 188 -20.99 17.66 -15.88
CA GLU A 188 -19.92 17.42 -16.84
C GLU A 188 -20.43 16.61 -18.04
N ILE A 189 -21.22 15.57 -17.80
CA ILE A 189 -21.83 14.77 -18.89
C ILE A 189 -22.78 15.65 -19.72
N GLN A 190 -23.63 16.45 -19.08
CA GLN A 190 -24.49 17.41 -19.77
C GLN A 190 -23.67 18.38 -20.62
N ARG A 191 -22.54 18.87 -20.08
CA ARG A 191 -21.64 19.77 -20.82
C ARG A 191 -20.99 19.07 -22.01
N VAL A 192 -20.61 17.80 -21.89
CA VAL A 192 -20.10 16.98 -22.98
C VAL A 192 -21.16 16.85 -24.10
N ILE A 193 -22.41 16.56 -23.75
CA ILE A 193 -23.53 16.49 -24.69
C ILE A 193 -23.75 17.81 -25.43
N GLU A 194 -23.74 18.94 -24.70
CA GLU A 194 -23.87 20.27 -25.27
C GLU A 194 -22.77 20.57 -26.28
N VAL A 195 -21.52 20.19 -25.98
CA VAL A 195 -20.38 20.41 -26.86
C VAL A 195 -20.45 19.50 -28.08
N LEU A 196 -20.72 18.20 -27.91
CA LEU A 196 -20.84 17.24 -29.01
C LEU A 196 -21.99 17.60 -29.99
N SER A 197 -23.02 18.28 -29.50
CA SER A 197 -24.16 18.72 -30.31
C SER A 197 -23.90 20.01 -31.10
N ARG A 198 -22.72 20.65 -30.96
CA ARG A 198 -22.38 21.87 -31.70
C ARG A 198 -22.02 21.56 -33.16
N ARG A 199 -22.23 22.55 -34.04
CA ARG A 199 -21.80 22.50 -35.44
C ARG A 199 -20.29 22.75 -35.62
N THR A 200 -19.70 23.56 -34.74
CA THR A 200 -18.26 23.88 -34.71
C THR A 200 -17.75 23.77 -33.28
N LYS A 201 -16.46 23.46 -33.10
CA LYS A 201 -15.87 23.14 -31.78
C LYS A 201 -16.64 22.03 -31.05
N ASN A 202 -16.90 20.95 -31.76
CA ASN A 202 -17.74 19.83 -31.31
C ASN A 202 -16.93 18.66 -30.72
N ASN A 203 -15.69 18.92 -30.29
CA ASN A 203 -14.82 17.95 -29.64
C ASN A 203 -14.54 18.44 -28.22
N PRO A 204 -15.18 17.85 -27.18
CA PRO A 204 -14.86 18.20 -25.80
C PRO A 204 -13.50 17.65 -25.38
N VAL A 205 -12.80 18.40 -24.52
CA VAL A 205 -11.59 17.95 -23.83
C VAL A 205 -11.80 18.07 -22.33
N LEU A 206 -11.80 16.94 -21.64
CA LEU A 206 -11.89 16.81 -20.19
C LEU A 206 -10.53 17.12 -19.58
N ILE A 207 -10.44 18.26 -18.90
CA ILE A 207 -9.22 18.74 -18.24
C ILE A 207 -9.39 18.57 -16.73
N GLY A 208 -8.50 17.80 -16.12
CA GLY A 208 -8.48 17.58 -14.68
C GLY A 208 -7.22 16.83 -14.27
N GLU A 209 -7.04 16.58 -12.98
CA GLU A 209 -5.93 15.75 -12.50
C GLU A 209 -6.18 14.26 -12.79
N PRO A 210 -5.15 13.40 -12.79
CA PRO A 210 -5.33 11.95 -12.87
C PRO A 210 -6.15 11.44 -11.68
N GLY A 211 -6.98 10.42 -11.92
CA GLY A 211 -7.77 9.77 -10.86
C GLY A 211 -9.10 10.46 -10.51
N VAL A 212 -9.41 11.65 -11.03
CA VAL A 212 -10.70 12.32 -10.73
C VAL A 212 -11.92 11.64 -11.38
N GLY A 213 -11.72 10.68 -12.30
CA GLY A 213 -12.81 9.95 -12.96
C GLY A 213 -13.23 10.53 -14.32
N LYS A 214 -12.27 10.90 -15.18
CA LYS A 214 -12.55 11.38 -16.55
C LYS A 214 -13.15 10.28 -17.44
N THR A 215 -12.67 9.05 -17.31
CA THR A 215 -13.18 7.87 -18.02
C THR A 215 -14.63 7.58 -17.64
N ALA A 216 -15.00 7.77 -16.36
CA ALA A 216 -16.37 7.62 -15.90
C ALA A 216 -17.35 8.59 -16.59
N ILE A 217 -16.92 9.79 -17.00
CA ILE A 217 -17.76 10.73 -17.77
C ILE A 217 -18.07 10.16 -19.16
N ALA A 218 -17.11 9.48 -19.80
CA ALA A 218 -17.31 8.84 -21.10
C ALA A 218 -18.22 7.62 -21.00
N GLU A 219 -18.09 6.82 -19.94
CA GLU A 219 -18.99 5.71 -19.63
C GLU A 219 -20.41 6.20 -19.33
N GLY A 220 -20.55 7.30 -18.60
CA GLY A 220 -21.85 7.92 -18.30
C GLY A 220 -22.54 8.45 -19.55
N LEU A 221 -21.78 9.00 -20.50
CA LEU A 221 -22.31 9.34 -21.82
C LEU A 221 -22.84 8.11 -22.56
N ALA A 222 -22.10 6.99 -22.54
CA ALA A 222 -22.54 5.75 -23.19
C ALA A 222 -23.85 5.22 -22.58
N GLN A 223 -23.99 5.25 -21.25
CA GLN A 223 -25.24 4.91 -20.55
C GLN A 223 -26.40 5.81 -20.97
N GLN A 224 -26.20 7.13 -21.04
CA GLN A 224 -27.24 8.08 -21.46
C GLN A 224 -27.67 7.90 -22.93
N ILE A 225 -26.74 7.52 -23.81
CA ILE A 225 -27.05 7.20 -25.21
C ILE A 225 -27.93 5.94 -25.28
N VAL A 226 -27.59 4.88 -24.55
CA VAL A 226 -28.38 3.64 -24.51
C VAL A 226 -29.77 3.88 -23.92
N ASN A 227 -29.88 4.69 -22.87
CA ASN A 227 -31.14 5.03 -22.21
C ASN A 227 -31.99 6.06 -22.99
N ASN A 228 -31.54 6.54 -24.14
CA ASN A 228 -32.19 7.58 -24.95
C ASN A 228 -32.40 8.93 -24.22
N GLU A 229 -31.54 9.25 -23.25
CA GLU A 229 -31.54 10.52 -22.51
C GLU A 229 -30.79 11.65 -23.26
N VAL A 230 -30.26 11.36 -24.46
CA VAL A 230 -29.52 12.31 -25.30
C VAL A 230 -30.39 12.95 -26.39
N PRO A 231 -30.02 14.14 -26.89
CA PRO A 231 -30.65 14.77 -28.05
C PRO A 231 -30.64 13.87 -29.30
N GLU A 232 -31.59 14.09 -30.21
CA GLU A 232 -31.77 13.30 -31.44
C GLU A 232 -30.48 13.17 -32.29
N ILE A 233 -29.64 14.20 -32.29
CA ILE A 233 -28.36 14.22 -33.03
C ILE A 233 -27.37 13.16 -32.52
N LEU A 234 -27.45 12.81 -31.24
CA LEU A 234 -26.55 11.86 -30.58
C LEU A 234 -27.18 10.48 -30.39
N ARG A 235 -28.44 10.29 -30.80
CA ARG A 235 -29.07 8.96 -30.80
C ARG A 235 -28.35 8.04 -31.77
N ASP A 236 -28.34 6.75 -31.45
CA ASP A 236 -27.72 5.68 -32.24
C ASP A 236 -26.21 5.84 -32.50
N LYS A 237 -25.55 6.76 -31.77
CA LYS A 237 -24.10 6.88 -31.80
C LYS A 237 -23.42 5.82 -30.94
N ARG A 238 -22.23 5.40 -31.34
CA ARG A 238 -21.38 4.45 -30.62
C ARG A 238 -20.21 5.20 -30.00
N VAL A 239 -20.08 5.11 -28.67
CA VAL A 239 -18.91 5.60 -27.93
C VAL A 239 -17.86 4.49 -27.91
N MET A 240 -16.70 4.75 -28.51
CA MET A 240 -15.61 3.78 -28.65
C MET A 240 -14.33 4.34 -28.05
N THR A 241 -13.70 3.59 -27.16
CA THR A 241 -12.43 3.96 -26.51
C THR A 241 -11.27 3.39 -27.29
N LEU A 242 -10.38 4.26 -27.76
CA LEU A 242 -9.17 3.84 -28.45
C LEU A 242 -8.05 3.57 -27.45
N ASP A 243 -7.62 2.31 -27.32
CA ASP A 243 -6.44 1.96 -26.53
C ASP A 243 -5.18 2.15 -27.38
N MET A 244 -4.31 3.07 -26.98
CA MET A 244 -3.05 3.31 -27.69
C MET A 244 -2.12 2.08 -27.63
N GLY A 245 -2.21 1.28 -26.57
CA GLY A 245 -1.44 0.05 -26.41
C GLY A 245 -1.75 -0.97 -27.51
N THR A 246 -3.02 -1.18 -27.85
CA THR A 246 -3.44 -2.11 -28.92
C THR A 246 -3.03 -1.60 -30.30
N VAL A 247 -3.06 -0.29 -30.52
CA VAL A 247 -2.64 0.31 -31.80
C VAL A 247 -1.15 0.11 -32.03
N VAL A 248 -0.32 0.31 -31.01
CA VAL A 248 1.14 0.09 -31.06
C VAL A 248 1.48 -1.40 -31.10
N ALA A 249 0.71 -2.25 -30.42
CA ALA A 249 0.94 -3.69 -30.38
C ALA A 249 0.95 -4.32 -31.78
N GLY A 250 2.06 -4.96 -32.13
CA GLY A 250 2.25 -5.60 -33.44
C GLY A 250 2.70 -4.66 -34.56
N THR A 251 2.99 -3.38 -34.26
CA THR A 251 3.69 -2.46 -35.19
C THR A 251 5.17 -2.41 -34.84
N LYS A 252 6.05 -2.66 -35.81
CA LYS A 252 7.52 -2.59 -35.63
C LYS A 252 8.10 -1.27 -36.09
N TYR A 253 7.42 -0.63 -37.04
CA TYR A 253 7.84 0.62 -37.66
C TYR A 253 6.77 1.69 -37.50
N ARG A 254 7.20 2.94 -37.37
CA ARG A 254 6.31 4.12 -37.29
C ARG A 254 5.30 4.19 -38.45
N GLY A 255 5.71 3.81 -39.66
CA GLY A 255 4.82 3.81 -40.83
C GLY A 255 3.65 2.83 -40.70
N GLU A 256 3.87 1.65 -40.09
CA GLU A 256 2.81 0.66 -39.87
C GLU A 256 1.76 1.16 -38.87
N PHE A 257 2.21 1.89 -37.86
CA PHE A 257 1.35 2.58 -36.90
C PHE A 257 0.51 3.66 -37.59
N GLU A 258 1.13 4.52 -38.40
CA GLU A 258 0.44 5.58 -39.14
C GLU A 258 -0.59 4.99 -40.12
N ASP A 259 -0.24 3.92 -40.84
CA ASP A 259 -1.17 3.22 -41.75
C ASP A 259 -2.34 2.60 -41.00
N ARG A 260 -2.12 2.03 -39.81
CA ARG A 260 -3.18 1.48 -38.97
C ARG A 260 -4.13 2.57 -38.47
N LEU A 261 -3.60 3.68 -37.95
CA LEU A 261 -4.43 4.82 -37.56
C LEU A 261 -5.22 5.39 -38.74
N LYS A 262 -4.60 5.46 -39.92
CA LYS A 262 -5.28 5.95 -41.13
C LYS A 262 -6.48 5.07 -41.49
N LYS A 263 -6.35 3.74 -41.42
CA LYS A 263 -7.46 2.81 -41.62
C LYS A 263 -8.59 3.02 -40.61
N VAL A 264 -8.25 3.18 -39.33
CA VAL A 264 -9.24 3.47 -38.27
C VAL A 264 -9.98 4.77 -38.58
N MET A 265 -9.25 5.81 -38.99
CA MET A 265 -9.85 7.10 -39.33
C MET A 265 -10.76 7.04 -40.56
N ASP A 266 -10.42 6.24 -41.56
CA ASP A 266 -11.26 6.02 -42.74
C ASP A 266 -12.55 5.24 -42.39
N GLU A 267 -12.48 4.25 -41.49
CA GLU A 267 -13.66 3.54 -40.98
C GLU A 267 -14.58 4.47 -40.18
N ILE A 268 -14.01 5.32 -39.30
CA ILE A 268 -14.80 6.30 -38.53
C ILE A 268 -15.56 7.24 -39.46
N ARG A 269 -14.90 7.73 -40.52
CA ARG A 269 -15.52 8.61 -41.51
C ARG A 269 -16.67 7.93 -42.25
N GLN A 270 -16.51 6.65 -42.63
CA GLN A 270 -17.54 5.91 -43.36
C GLN A 270 -18.76 5.57 -42.49
N ALA A 271 -18.53 5.27 -41.21
CA ALA A 271 -19.61 4.94 -40.28
C ALA A 271 -20.46 6.17 -39.90
N GLY A 272 -19.82 7.31 -39.61
CA GLY A 272 -20.52 8.58 -39.32
C GLY A 272 -21.29 8.64 -37.99
N ASN A 273 -21.48 7.52 -37.30
CA ASN A 273 -22.18 7.41 -36.02
C ASN A 273 -21.24 7.09 -34.85
N ILE A 274 -19.96 7.45 -34.92
CA ILE A 274 -18.94 7.09 -33.92
C ILE A 274 -18.48 8.33 -33.16
N ILE A 275 -18.38 8.18 -31.85
CA ILE A 275 -17.73 9.12 -30.93
C ILE A 275 -16.49 8.41 -30.37
N LEU A 276 -15.32 8.95 -30.66
CA LEU A 276 -14.05 8.37 -30.22
C LEU A 276 -13.64 8.96 -28.86
N PHE A 277 -13.48 8.13 -27.82
CA PHE A 277 -12.89 8.52 -26.54
C PHE A 277 -11.38 8.23 -26.53
N ILE A 278 -10.61 9.23 -26.10
CA ILE A 278 -9.13 9.19 -26.05
C ILE A 278 -8.70 9.70 -24.67
N ASP A 279 -8.27 8.78 -23.79
CA ASP A 279 -8.00 9.12 -22.38
C ASP A 279 -6.74 9.98 -22.19
N GLU A 280 -5.69 9.73 -22.98
CA GLU A 280 -4.45 10.50 -22.95
C GLU A 280 -4.25 11.22 -24.29
N LEU A 281 -5.10 12.22 -24.56
CA LEU A 281 -5.14 12.91 -25.85
C LEU A 281 -3.77 13.48 -26.28
N HIS A 282 -2.92 13.86 -25.31
CA HIS A 282 -1.58 14.38 -25.56
C HIS A 282 -0.64 13.37 -26.25
N THR A 283 -0.84 12.07 -26.04
CA THR A 283 -0.01 11.00 -26.65
C THR A 283 -0.11 10.99 -28.16
N LEU A 284 -1.26 11.37 -28.71
CA LEU A 284 -1.51 11.45 -30.16
C LEU A 284 -1.05 12.77 -30.78
N ILE A 285 -1.08 13.87 -30.01
CA ILE A 285 -0.85 15.23 -30.50
C ILE A 285 0.63 15.61 -30.44
N GLY A 286 1.43 14.91 -29.63
CA GLY A 286 2.87 14.85 -29.78
C GLY A 286 3.63 15.12 -28.49
N ALA A 287 4.62 14.26 -28.21
CA ALA A 287 5.80 14.62 -27.46
C ALA A 287 6.95 14.89 -28.45
N GLY A 288 6.86 15.97 -29.23
CA GLY A 288 7.87 16.37 -30.22
C GLY A 288 9.26 16.75 -29.66
N GLY A 289 9.65 16.23 -28.50
CA GLY A 289 10.92 16.50 -27.82
C GLY A 289 11.79 15.27 -27.53
N ALA A 290 11.29 14.05 -27.73
CA ALA A 290 12.08 12.83 -27.53
C ALA A 290 12.14 12.01 -28.83
N GLU A 291 13.34 11.58 -29.24
CA GLU A 291 13.56 10.61 -30.33
C GLU A 291 12.80 9.31 -30.04
N GLY A 292 11.56 9.20 -30.49
CA GLY A 292 10.73 8.01 -30.30
C GLY A 292 9.24 8.26 -30.03
N ALA A 293 8.84 9.49 -29.73
CA ALA A 293 7.42 9.80 -29.55
C ALA A 293 6.66 9.73 -30.89
N ILE A 294 5.55 9.00 -30.88
CA ILE A 294 4.70 8.79 -32.03
C ILE A 294 3.84 10.04 -32.25
N ASP A 295 3.98 10.73 -33.37
CA ASP A 295 3.22 11.95 -33.69
C ASP A 295 2.13 11.63 -34.71
N ALA A 296 0.88 11.50 -34.23
CA ALA A 296 -0.30 11.25 -35.05
C ALA A 296 -1.07 12.54 -35.39
N SER A 297 -0.56 13.71 -34.99
CA SER A 297 -1.27 14.99 -35.11
C SER A 297 -1.58 15.34 -36.57
N ASN A 298 -0.68 14.99 -37.50
CA ASN A 298 -0.85 15.23 -38.94
C ASN A 298 -2.00 14.42 -39.56
N ILE A 299 -2.36 13.27 -38.99
CA ILE A 299 -3.45 12.41 -39.46
C ILE A 299 -4.80 12.93 -38.91
N LEU A 300 -4.80 13.40 -37.66
CA LEU A 300 -6.02 13.82 -36.96
C LEU A 300 -6.48 15.23 -37.35
N LYS A 301 -5.54 16.18 -37.54
CA LYS A 301 -5.86 17.59 -37.85
C LYS A 301 -6.83 17.75 -39.03
N PRO A 302 -6.65 17.08 -40.19
CA PRO A 302 -7.59 17.22 -41.30
C PRO A 302 -9.01 16.73 -40.98
N SER A 303 -9.14 15.62 -40.26
CA SER A 303 -10.44 15.02 -39.92
C SER A 303 -11.18 15.81 -38.84
N LEU A 304 -10.45 16.35 -37.86
CA LEU A 304 -10.98 17.33 -36.90
C LEU A 304 -11.34 18.65 -37.59
N ALA A 305 -10.54 19.10 -38.56
CA ALA A 305 -10.77 20.36 -39.27
C ALA A 305 -12.09 20.34 -40.06
N ARG A 306 -12.39 19.21 -40.70
CA ARG A 306 -13.61 18.98 -41.48
C ARG A 306 -14.83 18.58 -40.65
N GLY A 307 -14.66 18.29 -39.35
CA GLY A 307 -15.73 17.83 -38.47
C GLY A 307 -16.19 16.40 -38.76
N GLU A 308 -15.38 15.62 -39.47
CA GLU A 308 -15.64 14.22 -39.80
C GLU A 308 -15.29 13.29 -38.64
N LEU A 309 -14.33 13.70 -37.80
CA LEU A 309 -14.03 13.04 -36.52
C LEU A 309 -14.73 13.80 -35.40
N GLN A 310 -15.55 13.07 -34.64
CA GLN A 310 -16.05 13.52 -33.36
C GLN A 310 -15.35 12.74 -32.25
N CYS A 311 -14.64 13.43 -31.37
CA CYS A 311 -13.94 12.79 -30.27
C CYS A 311 -14.08 13.54 -28.95
N ILE A 312 -13.90 12.78 -27.87
CA ILE A 312 -13.79 13.24 -26.49
C ILE A 312 -12.36 12.95 -26.07
N GLY A 313 -11.59 13.98 -25.76
CA GLY A 313 -10.25 13.81 -25.20
C GLY A 313 -10.24 13.97 -23.69
N ALA A 314 -9.36 13.26 -23.00
CA ALA A 314 -8.97 13.58 -21.63
C ALA A 314 -7.47 13.92 -21.58
N THR A 315 -7.10 14.82 -20.67
CA THR A 315 -5.71 15.27 -20.48
C THR A 315 -5.58 16.05 -19.17
N THR A 316 -4.35 16.25 -18.69
CA THR A 316 -4.08 17.13 -17.55
C THR A 316 -4.01 18.61 -17.98
N LEU A 317 -4.11 19.54 -17.02
CA LEU A 317 -4.02 20.97 -17.31
C LEU A 317 -2.68 21.35 -17.95
N ASP A 318 -1.59 20.76 -17.47
CA ASP A 318 -0.23 21.03 -17.96
C ASP A 318 -0.03 20.53 -19.40
N GLU A 319 -0.52 19.34 -19.70
CA GLU A 319 -0.50 18.78 -21.06
C GLU A 319 -1.35 19.58 -22.03
N TYR A 320 -2.55 19.99 -21.61
CA TYR A 320 -3.43 20.83 -22.43
C TYR A 320 -2.75 22.12 -22.85
N ARG A 321 -2.14 22.82 -21.89
CA ARG A 321 -1.36 24.05 -22.13
C ARG A 321 -0.15 23.81 -23.04
N LYS A 322 0.53 22.69 -22.86
CA LYS A 322 1.77 22.39 -23.58
C LYS A 322 1.51 21.99 -25.03
N TYR A 323 0.48 21.19 -25.30
CA TYR A 323 0.30 20.52 -26.59
C TYR A 323 -0.94 20.96 -27.37
N ILE A 324 -2.01 21.40 -26.71
CA ILE A 324 -3.30 21.71 -27.37
C ILE A 324 -3.47 23.23 -27.52
N GLU A 325 -3.26 24.01 -26.45
CA GLU A 325 -3.47 25.46 -26.45
C GLU A 325 -2.47 26.20 -27.35
N LYS A 326 -1.26 25.67 -27.53
CA LYS A 326 -0.26 26.25 -28.42
C LYS A 326 -0.53 26.01 -29.91
N ASP A 327 -1.35 25.02 -30.25
CA ASP A 327 -1.66 24.68 -31.64
C ASP A 327 -2.99 25.31 -32.08
N ALA A 328 -2.90 26.37 -32.87
CA ALA A 328 -4.06 27.11 -33.37
C ALA A 328 -5.02 26.29 -34.25
N ALA A 329 -4.62 25.13 -34.79
CA ALA A 329 -5.53 24.25 -35.53
C ALA A 329 -6.41 23.43 -34.58
N LEU A 330 -5.82 22.93 -33.48
CA LEU A 330 -6.49 22.07 -32.50
C LEU A 330 -7.34 22.88 -31.52
N GLU A 331 -6.85 24.03 -31.06
CA GLU A 331 -7.58 24.97 -30.20
C GLU A 331 -8.92 25.42 -30.83
N ARG A 332 -8.97 25.54 -32.16
CA ARG A 332 -10.20 25.90 -32.89
C ARG A 332 -11.19 24.74 -33.03
N ARG A 333 -10.86 23.52 -32.60
CA ARG A 333 -11.70 22.31 -32.72
C ARG A 333 -12.06 21.70 -31.38
N PHE A 334 -11.21 21.89 -30.39
CA PHE A 334 -11.46 21.43 -29.04
C PHE A 334 -12.14 22.49 -28.17
N GLN A 335 -12.99 22.04 -27.26
CA GLN A 335 -13.61 22.86 -26.23
C GLN A 335 -13.21 22.30 -24.86
N PRO A 336 -12.48 23.07 -24.02
CA PRO A 336 -12.13 22.62 -22.69
C PRO A 336 -13.37 22.52 -21.78
N ILE A 337 -13.44 21.44 -21.01
CA ILE A 337 -14.39 21.18 -19.93
C ILE A 337 -13.55 20.85 -18.70
N GLN A 338 -13.67 21.64 -17.65
CA GLN A 338 -12.95 21.43 -16.41
C GLN A 338 -13.64 20.33 -15.58
N VAL A 339 -12.85 19.39 -15.09
CA VAL A 339 -13.27 18.26 -14.27
C VAL A 339 -12.53 18.39 -12.94
N ASP A 340 -13.26 18.85 -11.94
CA ASP A 340 -12.72 19.04 -10.61
C ASP A 340 -12.71 17.72 -9.82
N GLU A 341 -11.88 17.66 -8.78
CA GLU A 341 -11.88 16.59 -7.78
C GLU A 341 -13.26 16.55 -7.07
N PRO A 342 -13.92 15.38 -6.95
CA PRO A 342 -15.19 15.28 -6.24
C PRO A 342 -15.04 15.67 -4.78
N THR A 343 -16.13 16.17 -4.21
CA THR A 343 -16.20 16.40 -2.77
C THR A 343 -16.12 15.08 -1.99
N ALA A 344 -15.76 15.15 -0.72
CA ALA A 344 -15.73 13.97 0.15
C ALA A 344 -17.10 13.27 0.21
N GLU A 345 -18.20 14.03 0.21
CA GLU A 345 -19.56 13.50 0.22
C GLU A 345 -19.91 12.76 -1.09
N GLU A 346 -19.57 13.35 -2.25
CA GLU A 346 -19.74 12.70 -3.56
C GLU A 346 -18.88 11.43 -3.66
N SER A 347 -17.65 11.46 -3.14
CA SER A 347 -16.74 10.31 -3.13
C SER A 347 -17.28 9.13 -2.32
N VAL A 348 -17.94 9.40 -1.18
CA VAL A 348 -18.64 8.36 -0.41
C VAL A 348 -19.78 7.73 -1.21
N GLN A 349 -20.54 8.54 -1.95
CA GLN A 349 -21.62 8.02 -2.81
C GLN A 349 -21.06 7.16 -3.95
N ILE A 350 -19.95 7.58 -4.58
CA ILE A 350 -19.25 6.81 -5.61
C ILE A 350 -18.84 5.44 -5.07
N LEU A 351 -18.18 5.40 -3.91
CA LEU A 351 -17.76 4.14 -3.28
C LEU A 351 -18.94 3.23 -2.90
N LYS A 352 -20.06 3.81 -2.43
CA LYS A 352 -21.28 3.05 -2.16
C LYS A 352 -21.86 2.42 -3.43
N GLY A 353 -21.77 3.11 -4.57
CA GLY A 353 -22.18 2.56 -5.87
C GLY A 353 -21.28 1.44 -6.38
N LEU A 354 -19.98 1.47 -6.05
CA LEU A 354 -19.01 0.45 -6.44
C LEU A 354 -18.94 -0.74 -5.48
N ARG A 355 -19.56 -0.61 -4.29
CA ARG A 355 -19.48 -1.58 -3.20
C ARG A 355 -19.79 -3.01 -3.65
N ASP A 356 -20.94 -3.23 -4.28
CA ASP A 356 -21.40 -4.58 -4.65
C ASP A 356 -20.41 -5.32 -5.57
N ARG A 357 -19.73 -4.58 -6.45
CA ARG A 357 -18.72 -5.14 -7.37
C ARG A 357 -17.45 -5.55 -6.63
N TYR A 358 -16.95 -4.70 -5.73
CA TYR A 358 -15.78 -5.02 -4.92
C TYR A 358 -16.07 -6.13 -3.91
N GLU A 359 -17.26 -6.14 -3.31
CA GLU A 359 -17.71 -7.23 -2.43
C GLU A 359 -17.76 -8.57 -3.18
N ALA A 360 -18.32 -8.59 -4.38
CA ALA A 360 -18.37 -9.81 -5.21
C ALA A 360 -16.98 -10.27 -5.67
N HIS A 361 -16.11 -9.33 -6.06
CA HIS A 361 -14.76 -9.63 -6.52
C HIS A 361 -13.88 -10.22 -5.40
N HIS A 362 -13.89 -9.57 -4.24
CA HIS A 362 -13.06 -9.97 -3.09
C HIS A 362 -13.71 -10.99 -2.17
N ARG A 363 -15.02 -11.16 -2.25
CA ARG A 363 -15.83 -12.02 -1.37
C ARG A 363 -15.73 -11.62 0.09
N VAL A 364 -15.83 -10.32 0.32
CA VAL A 364 -15.81 -9.67 1.63
C VAL A 364 -16.97 -8.68 1.67
N SER A 365 -17.54 -8.43 2.85
CA SER A 365 -18.53 -7.36 3.04
C SER A 365 -17.81 -6.08 3.45
N ILE A 366 -18.16 -4.95 2.84
CA ILE A 366 -17.53 -3.66 3.12
C ILE A 366 -18.46 -2.84 4.00
N THR A 367 -18.06 -2.49 5.21
CA THR A 367 -18.91 -1.70 6.11
C THR A 367 -19.05 -0.24 5.63
N ASP A 368 -20.20 0.39 5.92
CA ASP A 368 -20.41 1.81 5.58
C ASP A 368 -19.40 2.72 6.28
N GLU A 369 -19.05 2.38 7.53
CA GLU A 369 -18.01 3.07 8.29
C GLU A 369 -16.63 2.96 7.62
N ALA A 370 -16.30 1.81 7.02
CA ALA A 370 -15.05 1.63 6.28
C ALA A 370 -15.00 2.50 5.02
N ILE A 371 -16.12 2.67 4.30
CA ILE A 371 -16.21 3.57 3.14
C ILE A 371 -15.97 5.02 3.56
N GLU A 372 -16.65 5.48 4.61
CA GLU A 372 -16.42 6.83 5.14
C GLU A 372 -14.99 7.04 5.62
N ALA A 373 -14.42 6.03 6.30
CA ALA A 373 -13.04 6.06 6.74
C ALA A 373 -12.06 6.11 5.55
N ALA A 374 -12.32 5.37 4.47
CA ALA A 374 -11.48 5.39 3.27
C ALA A 374 -11.38 6.79 2.69
N VAL A 375 -12.50 7.51 2.56
CA VAL A 375 -12.51 8.90 2.06
C VAL A 375 -11.84 9.85 3.05
N LYS A 376 -12.23 9.83 4.33
CA LYS A 376 -11.69 10.74 5.35
C LYS A 376 -10.18 10.55 5.57
N LEU A 377 -9.71 9.30 5.61
CA LEU A 377 -8.31 8.98 5.82
C LEU A 377 -7.48 9.22 4.55
N SER A 378 -7.99 8.89 3.37
CA SER A 378 -7.25 9.19 2.13
C SER A 378 -7.11 10.70 1.90
N ASP A 379 -8.15 11.49 2.14
CA ASP A 379 -8.08 12.95 2.02
C ASP A 379 -7.06 13.57 2.98
N ARG A 380 -7.02 13.06 4.23
CA ARG A 380 -6.15 13.60 5.27
C ARG A 380 -4.68 13.15 5.17
N TYR A 381 -4.43 11.89 4.78
CA TYR A 381 -3.11 11.27 4.87
C TYR A 381 -2.45 11.03 3.50
N ILE A 382 -3.22 11.00 2.39
CA ILE A 382 -2.72 10.75 1.03
C ILE A 382 -2.97 12.01 0.18
N SER A 383 -1.96 12.89 0.14
CA SER A 383 -2.05 14.21 -0.50
C SER A 383 -1.53 14.26 -1.94
N ASP A 384 -0.80 13.25 -2.38
CA ASP A 384 -0.21 13.14 -3.72
C ASP A 384 -1.18 12.60 -4.78
N ARG A 385 -2.35 12.13 -4.34
CA ARG A 385 -3.42 11.61 -5.19
C ARG A 385 -4.74 12.33 -4.90
N PHE A 386 -5.66 12.23 -5.86
CA PHE A 386 -6.96 12.89 -5.82
C PHE A 386 -8.08 11.88 -5.58
N LEU A 387 -9.18 12.35 -4.99
CA LEU A 387 -10.43 11.61 -4.92
C LEU A 387 -11.07 11.47 -6.32
N PRO A 388 -11.83 10.39 -6.58
CA PRO A 388 -12.14 9.28 -5.68
C PRO A 388 -11.13 8.11 -5.74
N ASP A 389 -10.19 8.14 -6.70
CA ASP A 389 -9.22 7.06 -7.00
C ASP A 389 -8.48 6.55 -5.75
N LYS A 390 -7.87 7.47 -4.98
CA LYS A 390 -7.15 7.08 -3.75
C LYS A 390 -8.01 6.36 -2.72
N ALA A 391 -9.32 6.64 -2.66
CA ALA A 391 -10.22 5.98 -1.72
C ALA A 391 -10.72 4.63 -2.25
N ILE A 392 -10.89 4.51 -3.57
CA ILE A 392 -11.22 3.25 -4.25
C ILE A 392 -10.09 2.24 -4.04
N ASP A 393 -8.83 2.65 -4.27
CA ASP A 393 -7.69 1.77 -4.08
C ASP A 393 -7.55 1.27 -2.63
N LEU A 394 -7.84 2.13 -1.63
CA LEU A 394 -7.82 1.73 -0.22
C LEU A 394 -8.85 0.64 0.09
N ILE A 395 -10.04 0.74 -0.50
CA ILE A 395 -11.10 -0.27 -0.36
C ILE A 395 -10.70 -1.56 -1.06
N ASP A 396 -10.14 -1.48 -2.26
CA ASP A 396 -9.67 -2.62 -3.05
C ASP A 396 -8.56 -3.39 -2.32
N GLU A 397 -7.53 -2.69 -1.86
CA GLU A 397 -6.43 -3.31 -1.12
C GLU A 397 -6.88 -3.86 0.24
N SER A 398 -7.75 -3.14 0.96
CA SER A 398 -8.30 -3.63 2.23
C SER A 398 -9.13 -4.89 2.03
N GLY A 399 -9.95 -4.94 0.97
CA GLY A 399 -10.72 -6.13 0.61
C GLY A 399 -9.82 -7.32 0.28
N SER A 400 -8.77 -7.10 -0.51
CA SER A 400 -7.76 -8.12 -0.82
C SER A 400 -7.01 -8.60 0.43
N LYS A 401 -6.60 -7.70 1.32
CA LYS A 401 -5.86 -8.01 2.55
C LYS A 401 -6.71 -8.79 3.55
N VAL A 402 -7.95 -8.39 3.75
CA VAL A 402 -8.93 -9.08 4.61
C VAL A 402 -9.21 -10.48 4.06
N ARG A 403 -9.39 -10.61 2.74
CA ARG A 403 -9.52 -11.91 2.07
C ARG A 403 -8.29 -12.78 2.29
N LEU A 404 -7.08 -12.27 2.11
CA LEU A 404 -5.85 -13.03 2.32
C LEU A 404 -5.72 -13.53 3.77
N ARG A 405 -6.08 -12.70 4.76
CA ARG A 405 -6.08 -13.09 6.18
C ARG A 405 -6.98 -14.30 6.46
N SER A 406 -8.12 -14.41 5.76
CA SER A 406 -9.02 -15.57 5.86
C SER A 406 -8.39 -16.88 5.36
N TYR A 407 -7.40 -16.80 4.46
CA TYR A 407 -6.69 -17.96 3.92
C TYR A 407 -5.37 -18.26 4.64
N THR A 408 -4.81 -17.31 5.38
CA THR A 408 -3.60 -17.55 6.18
C THR A 408 -3.90 -18.41 7.40
N THR A 409 -3.05 -19.41 7.64
CA THR A 409 -3.11 -20.22 8.87
C THR A 409 -2.87 -19.31 10.09
N PRO A 410 -3.69 -19.41 11.15
CA PRO A 410 -3.46 -18.65 12.37
C PRO A 410 -2.06 -18.90 12.94
N PRO A 411 -1.40 -17.89 13.54
CA PRO A 411 -0.05 -18.05 14.09
C PRO A 411 0.04 -19.17 15.13
N ASN A 412 -0.99 -19.33 15.97
CA ASN A 412 -1.09 -20.44 16.92
C ASN A 412 -1.04 -21.82 16.24
N LEU A 413 -1.71 -21.97 15.08
CA LEU A 413 -1.72 -23.24 14.33
C LEU A 413 -0.34 -23.53 13.73
N LYS A 414 0.36 -22.49 13.26
CA LYS A 414 1.72 -22.60 12.74
C LYS A 414 2.74 -22.92 13.84
N GLU A 415 2.59 -22.34 15.03
CA GLU A 415 3.41 -22.67 16.21
C GLU A 415 3.21 -24.12 16.65
N LEU A 416 1.97 -24.62 16.65
CA LEU A 416 1.68 -26.03 16.95
C LEU A 416 2.28 -26.97 15.90
N GLU A 417 2.25 -26.61 14.61
CA GLU A 417 2.90 -27.37 13.55
C GLU A 417 4.43 -27.46 13.75
N VAL A 418 5.09 -26.34 14.10
CA VAL A 418 6.53 -26.30 14.37
C VAL A 418 6.88 -27.13 15.61
N LYS A 419 6.16 -26.95 16.72
CA LYS A 419 6.37 -27.72 17.96
C LYS A 419 6.20 -29.23 17.74
N LEU A 420 5.21 -29.62 16.94
CA LEU A 420 5.00 -31.03 16.60
C LEU A 420 6.17 -31.60 15.79
N GLU A 421 6.76 -30.81 14.89
CA GLU A 421 7.93 -31.23 14.11
C GLU A 421 9.19 -31.35 14.97
N GLU A 422 9.40 -30.44 15.92
CA GLU A 422 10.49 -30.50 16.90
C GLU A 422 10.39 -31.75 17.78
N ILE A 423 9.22 -32.00 18.38
CA ILE A 423 8.97 -33.19 19.21
C ILE A 423 9.18 -34.49 18.41
N ARG A 424 8.80 -34.52 17.11
CA ARG A 424 9.08 -35.67 16.25
C ARG A 424 10.57 -35.91 16.06
N LYS A 425 11.34 -34.85 15.79
CA LYS A 425 12.81 -34.95 15.64
C LYS A 425 13.46 -35.43 16.95
N GLU A 426 13.05 -34.89 18.09
CA GLU A 426 13.56 -35.30 19.41
C GLU A 426 13.22 -36.76 19.72
N LYS A 427 11.99 -37.18 19.42
CA LYS A 427 11.56 -38.57 19.60
C LYS A 427 12.37 -39.51 18.73
N ASP A 428 12.55 -39.20 17.45
CA ASP A 428 13.31 -40.03 16.52
C ASP A 428 14.80 -40.12 16.94
N ALA A 429 15.37 -39.03 17.43
CA ALA A 429 16.72 -39.02 18.02
C ALA A 429 16.81 -39.87 19.30
N ALA A 430 15.82 -39.77 20.20
CA ALA A 430 15.76 -40.58 21.41
C ALA A 430 15.62 -42.09 21.10
N VAL A 431 14.84 -42.44 20.07
CA VAL A 431 14.73 -43.83 19.57
C VAL A 431 16.06 -44.32 19.00
N GLN A 432 16.77 -43.48 18.21
CA GLN A 432 18.09 -43.83 17.68
C GLN A 432 19.14 -44.03 18.77
N SER A 433 19.11 -43.21 19.83
CA SER A 433 19.98 -43.32 21.00
C SER A 433 19.56 -44.40 22.00
N GLN A 434 18.51 -45.19 21.70
CA GLN A 434 17.97 -46.24 22.57
C GLN A 434 17.44 -45.74 23.94
N GLU A 435 17.09 -44.46 24.05
CA GLU A 435 16.47 -43.85 25.23
C GLU A 435 14.94 -44.08 25.21
N PHE A 436 14.50 -45.31 25.41
CA PHE A 436 13.10 -45.72 25.19
C PHE A 436 12.09 -45.02 26.11
N GLU A 437 12.46 -44.69 27.35
CA GLU A 437 11.57 -44.02 28.31
C GLU A 437 11.30 -42.56 27.90
N LYS A 438 12.34 -41.85 27.42
CA LYS A 438 12.24 -40.50 26.88
C LYS A 438 11.46 -40.49 25.56
N ALA A 439 11.70 -41.47 24.70
CA ALA A 439 10.92 -41.64 23.47
C ALA A 439 9.43 -41.90 23.75
N ALA A 440 9.09 -42.62 24.82
CA ALA A 440 7.70 -42.84 25.22
C ALA A 440 7.02 -41.55 25.68
N SER A 441 7.67 -40.73 26.51
CA SER A 441 7.09 -39.45 26.94
C SER A 441 6.91 -38.48 25.76
N LEU A 442 7.88 -38.42 24.85
CA LEU A 442 7.81 -37.61 23.63
C LEU A 442 6.73 -38.09 22.65
N ARG A 443 6.41 -39.39 22.65
CA ARG A 443 5.29 -39.94 21.88
C ARG A 443 3.95 -39.47 22.42
N ASP A 444 3.79 -39.45 23.73
CA ASP A 444 2.54 -39.03 24.38
C ASP A 444 2.34 -37.51 24.22
N THR A 445 3.41 -36.71 24.26
CA THR A 445 3.35 -35.27 23.94
C THR A 445 3.07 -35.02 22.45
N GLU A 446 3.64 -35.81 21.54
CA GLU A 446 3.33 -35.77 20.11
C GLU A 446 1.84 -36.04 19.87
N GLN A 447 1.27 -37.06 20.54
CA GLN A 447 -0.14 -37.40 20.40
C GLN A 447 -1.03 -36.25 20.89
N ARG A 448 -0.74 -35.68 22.07
CA ARG A 448 -1.48 -34.54 22.61
C ARG A 448 -1.44 -33.32 21.68
N LEU A 449 -0.25 -32.93 21.22
CA LEU A 449 -0.09 -31.81 20.28
C LEU A 449 -0.79 -32.04 18.95
N ARG A 450 -0.84 -33.30 18.49
CA ARG A 450 -1.55 -33.67 17.26
C ARG A 450 -3.07 -33.55 17.42
N GLU A 451 -3.61 -33.99 18.55
CA GLU A 451 -5.03 -33.83 18.89
C GLU A 451 -5.40 -32.33 18.99
N GLU A 452 -4.61 -31.54 19.71
CA GLU A 452 -4.79 -30.08 19.79
C GLU A 452 -4.72 -29.41 18.40
N LEU A 453 -3.78 -29.82 17.54
CA LEU A 453 -3.67 -29.31 16.17
C LEU A 453 -4.91 -29.66 15.35
N GLU A 454 -5.40 -30.90 15.40
CA GLU A 454 -6.61 -31.31 14.67
C GLU A 454 -7.85 -30.53 15.14
N ASP A 455 -8.03 -30.33 16.45
CA ASP A 455 -9.14 -29.55 17.01
C ASP A 455 -9.06 -28.06 16.61
N THR A 456 -7.86 -27.47 16.69
CA THR A 456 -7.63 -26.07 16.30
C THR A 456 -7.83 -25.90 14.78
N LYS A 457 -7.45 -26.89 13.98
CA LYS A 457 -7.64 -26.89 12.52
C LYS A 457 -9.09 -27.11 12.13
N LYS A 458 -9.84 -27.89 12.90
CA LYS A 458 -11.28 -28.11 12.70
C LYS A 458 -12.07 -26.85 13.04
N SER A 459 -11.82 -26.24 14.20
CA SER A 459 -12.44 -24.97 14.59
C SER A 459 -12.10 -23.83 13.64
N TRP A 460 -10.86 -23.77 13.13
CA TRP A 460 -10.49 -22.81 12.09
C TRP A 460 -11.23 -23.06 10.76
N LYS A 461 -11.36 -24.30 10.32
CA LYS A 461 -12.13 -24.65 9.12
C LYS A 461 -13.63 -24.36 9.25
N GLU A 462 -14.17 -24.48 10.46
CA GLU A 462 -15.55 -24.11 10.77
C GLU A 462 -15.73 -22.59 10.67
N LYS A 463 -14.81 -21.80 11.24
CA LYS A 463 -14.79 -20.33 11.09
C LYS A 463 -14.60 -19.87 9.64
N GLN A 464 -13.75 -20.56 8.87
CA GLN A 464 -13.48 -20.26 7.46
C GLN A 464 -14.73 -20.37 6.56
N GLY A 465 -15.74 -21.15 6.96
CA GLY A 465 -16.98 -21.34 6.20
C GLY A 465 -18.15 -20.46 6.64
N GLN A 466 -18.03 -19.75 7.78
CA GLN A 466 -19.12 -19.03 8.43
C GLN A 466 -18.92 -17.52 8.51
N GLU A 467 -17.68 -17.03 8.50
CA GLU A 467 -17.40 -15.60 8.57
C GLU A 467 -17.42 -15.01 7.15
N ASN A 468 -18.45 -14.23 6.82
CA ASN A 468 -18.30 -13.19 5.81
C ASN A 468 -17.26 -12.22 6.36
N THR A 469 -16.04 -12.29 5.84
CA THR A 469 -14.97 -11.42 6.32
C THR A 469 -15.33 -9.99 5.98
N GLU A 470 -15.44 -9.13 7.00
CA GLU A 470 -15.83 -7.73 6.84
C GLU A 470 -14.60 -6.83 6.74
N VAL A 471 -14.64 -5.84 5.84
CA VAL A 471 -13.70 -4.73 5.80
C VAL A 471 -14.14 -3.69 6.82
N THR A 472 -13.32 -3.51 7.84
CA THR A 472 -13.57 -2.56 8.94
C THR A 472 -12.73 -1.30 8.79
N VAL A 473 -13.06 -0.27 9.59
CA VAL A 473 -12.28 0.97 9.70
C VAL A 473 -10.81 0.69 10.05
N GLU A 474 -10.54 -0.34 10.87
CA GLU A 474 -9.17 -0.70 11.23
C GLU A 474 -8.36 -1.22 10.04
N ASP A 475 -8.99 -1.99 9.15
CA ASP A 475 -8.31 -2.55 7.99
C ASP A 475 -7.90 -1.43 7.03
N ILE A 476 -8.79 -0.47 6.79
CA ILE A 476 -8.49 0.76 6.04
C ILE A 476 -7.34 1.52 6.69
N ALA A 477 -7.41 1.75 8.00
CA ALA A 477 -6.35 2.44 8.73
C ALA A 477 -5.00 1.70 8.63
N LYS A 478 -4.99 0.37 8.69
CA LYS A 478 -3.78 -0.44 8.53
C LYS A 478 -3.20 -0.31 7.13
N VAL A 479 -4.02 -0.28 6.08
CA VAL A 479 -3.56 -0.07 4.70
C VAL A 479 -3.00 1.34 4.51
N VAL A 480 -3.71 2.38 4.96
CA VAL A 480 -3.20 3.76 4.95
C VAL A 480 -1.85 3.84 5.68
N SER A 481 -1.72 3.13 6.80
CA SER A 481 -0.46 3.08 7.55
C SER A 481 0.66 2.41 6.77
N SER A 482 0.37 1.33 6.04
CA SER A 482 1.36 0.64 5.20
C SER A 482 1.82 1.51 4.04
N TRP A 483 0.91 2.27 3.41
CA TRP A 483 1.23 3.12 2.27
C TRP A 483 2.04 4.35 2.65
N THR A 484 1.63 4.99 3.75
CA THR A 484 2.18 6.28 4.15
C THR A 484 3.34 6.13 5.15
N GLY A 485 3.52 4.93 5.73
CA GLY A 485 4.41 4.70 6.87
C GLY A 485 3.87 5.27 8.19
N ILE A 486 2.67 5.84 8.21
CA ILE A 486 2.11 6.54 9.36
C ILE A 486 1.20 5.60 10.15
N PRO A 487 1.43 5.30 11.42
CA PRO A 487 0.57 4.40 12.19
C PRO A 487 -0.81 5.03 12.47
N VAL A 488 -1.81 4.80 11.60
CA VAL A 488 -3.20 5.30 11.75
C VAL A 488 -4.03 4.46 12.72
N SER A 489 -3.75 3.15 12.78
CA SER A 489 -4.59 2.15 13.49
C SER A 489 -4.53 2.16 15.03
N LYS A 490 -3.69 2.99 15.65
CA LYS A 490 -3.48 3.02 17.12
C LYS A 490 -3.74 4.40 17.76
N LEU A 491 -4.39 5.32 17.06
CA LEU A 491 -4.25 6.75 17.40
C LEU A 491 -5.21 7.30 18.46
N ALA A 492 -6.37 6.74 18.75
CA ALA A 492 -7.32 7.49 19.58
C ALA A 492 -7.07 7.45 21.10
N GLN A 493 -6.53 6.35 21.67
CA GLN A 493 -6.32 6.24 23.13
C GLN A 493 -4.82 6.16 23.48
N THR A 494 -4.06 5.29 22.82
CA THR A 494 -2.62 5.16 23.11
C THR A 494 -1.78 6.38 22.69
N GLU A 495 -2.18 7.12 21.64
CA GLU A 495 -1.49 8.37 21.27
C GLU A 495 -1.77 9.47 22.28
N THR A 496 -3.00 9.58 22.77
CA THR A 496 -3.37 10.56 23.81
C THR A 496 -2.60 10.32 25.09
N ASP A 497 -2.49 9.07 25.54
CA ASP A 497 -1.70 8.71 26.71
C ASP A 497 -0.21 9.00 26.50
N LYS A 498 0.34 8.71 25.31
CA LYS A 498 1.72 9.07 24.95
C LYS A 498 1.94 10.58 24.94
N LEU A 499 0.97 11.37 24.45
CA LEU A 499 1.05 12.84 24.41
C LEU A 499 0.91 13.46 25.80
N LEU A 500 0.14 12.84 26.69
CA LEU A 500 0.07 13.22 28.10
C LEU A 500 1.42 12.96 28.79
N LYS A 501 2.04 11.81 28.51
CA LYS A 501 3.36 11.41 29.03
C LYS A 501 4.56 11.91 28.21
N LEU A 502 4.34 12.76 27.21
CA LEU A 502 5.39 13.20 26.28
C LEU A 502 6.57 13.87 27.01
N GLU A 503 6.26 14.67 28.03
CA GLU A 503 7.26 15.35 28.87
C GLU A 503 8.15 14.31 29.58
N GLU A 504 7.56 13.30 30.22
CA GLU A 504 8.27 12.20 30.89
C GLU A 504 9.14 11.39 29.91
N ILE A 505 8.60 11.07 28.73
CA ILE A 505 9.31 10.33 27.68
C ILE A 505 10.53 11.13 27.21
N LEU A 506 10.38 12.43 26.97
CA LEU A 506 11.48 13.28 26.53
C LEU A 506 12.54 13.46 27.63
N HIS A 507 12.14 13.61 28.90
CA HIS A 507 13.08 13.70 30.04
C HIS A 507 13.91 12.42 30.23
N SER A 508 13.36 11.26 29.87
CA SER A 508 14.12 10.00 29.95
C SER A 508 15.35 9.98 29.03
N ARG A 509 15.37 10.85 28.01
CA ARG A 509 16.41 10.89 26.97
C ARG A 509 17.21 12.20 26.95
N VAL A 510 16.57 13.32 27.28
CA VAL A 510 17.18 14.65 27.30
C VAL A 510 17.39 15.10 28.74
N ILE A 511 18.65 15.12 29.16
CA ILE A 511 19.05 15.42 30.53
C ILE A 511 19.35 16.90 30.73
N GLY A 512 18.86 17.46 31.84
CA GLY A 512 19.21 18.80 32.30
C GLY A 512 18.77 19.90 31.33
N GLN A 513 17.61 19.77 30.69
CA GLN A 513 17.03 20.80 29.80
C GLN A 513 15.50 20.89 30.00
N ASP A 514 15.07 21.03 31.25
CA ASP A 514 13.66 20.85 31.62
C ASP A 514 12.73 21.89 31.01
N GLU A 515 13.19 23.15 30.93
CA GLU A 515 12.41 24.21 30.29
C GLU A 515 12.17 23.92 28.81
N ALA A 516 13.18 23.38 28.12
CA ALA A 516 13.09 23.02 26.71
C ALA A 516 12.10 21.88 26.47
N VAL A 517 12.19 20.81 27.28
CA VAL A 517 11.30 19.65 27.19
C VAL A 517 9.84 20.05 27.47
N LYS A 518 9.61 20.87 28.50
CA LYS A 518 8.28 21.35 28.89
C LYS A 518 7.66 22.27 27.84
N ALA A 519 8.45 23.18 27.27
CA ALA A 519 8.04 24.09 26.20
C ALA A 519 7.57 23.32 24.96
N VAL A 520 8.42 22.40 24.46
CA VAL A 520 8.10 21.55 23.29
C VAL A 520 6.87 20.68 23.57
N SER A 521 6.81 20.02 24.73
CA SER A 521 5.69 19.15 25.09
C SER A 521 4.36 19.91 25.13
N LYS A 522 4.33 21.12 25.68
CA LYS A 522 3.14 21.98 25.72
C LYS A 522 2.69 22.42 24.33
N ALA A 523 3.63 22.87 23.49
CA ALA A 523 3.32 23.30 22.13
C ALA A 523 2.76 22.16 21.27
N VAL A 524 3.39 20.98 21.32
CA VAL A 524 2.91 19.78 20.61
C VAL A 524 1.54 19.34 21.11
N ARG A 525 1.31 19.34 22.43
CA ARG A 525 0.02 18.96 23.02
C ARG A 525 -1.10 19.92 22.60
N ARG A 526 -0.84 21.24 22.54
CA ARG A 526 -1.81 22.23 22.03
C ARG A 526 -2.21 21.95 20.58
N ALA A 527 -1.24 21.66 19.72
CA ALA A 527 -1.50 21.36 18.32
C ALA A 527 -2.30 20.07 18.15
N ARG A 528 -1.96 19.02 18.89
CA ARG A 528 -2.66 17.73 18.83
C ARG A 528 -4.05 17.74 19.45
N ALA A 529 -4.30 18.62 20.43
CA ALA A 529 -5.63 18.87 20.97
C ALA A 529 -6.56 19.66 20.02
N GLY A 530 -6.10 20.02 18.81
CA GLY A 530 -6.89 20.78 17.84
C GLY A 530 -7.08 22.26 18.22
N LEU A 531 -6.31 22.77 19.19
CA LEU A 531 -6.38 24.17 19.63
C LEU A 531 -5.51 25.10 18.78
N LYS A 532 -4.78 24.56 17.81
CA LYS A 532 -3.93 25.30 16.87
C LYS A 532 -4.58 25.34 15.49
N ASP A 533 -4.25 26.37 14.71
CA ASP A 533 -4.65 26.48 13.31
C ASP A 533 -4.20 25.23 12.51
N PRO A 534 -5.12 24.49 11.88
CA PRO A 534 -4.81 23.29 11.11
C PRO A 534 -3.98 23.57 9.84
N LYS A 535 -3.83 24.83 9.43
CA LYS A 535 -2.99 25.22 8.28
C LYS A 535 -1.51 25.33 8.63
N ARG A 536 -1.13 25.33 9.90
CA ARG A 536 0.26 25.54 10.32
C ARG A 536 0.94 24.22 10.69
N PRO A 537 2.29 24.13 10.67
CA PRO A 537 3.01 22.96 11.19
C PRO A 537 2.61 22.65 12.64
N ILE A 538 2.81 21.42 13.11
CA ILE A 538 2.45 21.00 14.48
C ILE A 538 3.14 21.89 15.52
N GLY A 539 4.42 22.18 15.32
CA GLY A 539 5.20 23.07 16.18
C GLY A 539 6.31 23.75 15.39
N SER A 540 6.59 25.01 15.69
CA SER A 540 7.76 25.72 15.20
C SER A 540 8.60 26.26 16.36
N PHE A 541 9.88 25.88 16.40
CA PHE A 541 10.76 26.15 17.51
C PHE A 541 12.11 26.72 17.06
N VAL A 542 12.65 27.64 17.85
CA VAL A 542 14.06 28.07 17.75
C VAL A 542 14.81 27.65 19.01
N PHE A 543 15.86 26.85 18.84
CA PHE A 543 16.72 26.33 19.90
C PHE A 543 18.02 27.13 19.97
N LEU A 544 18.17 27.91 21.04
CA LEU A 544 19.32 28.79 21.32
C LEU A 544 20.21 28.17 22.39
N GLY A 545 21.51 28.47 22.36
CA GLY A 545 22.48 27.95 23.34
C GLY A 545 23.81 27.54 22.71
N PRO A 546 24.78 27.06 23.50
CA PRO A 546 26.07 26.61 22.97
C PRO A 546 25.97 25.25 22.28
N THR A 547 27.01 24.86 21.56
CA THR A 547 27.06 23.54 20.92
C THR A 547 27.21 22.43 21.96
N GLY A 548 26.50 21.31 21.76
CA GLY A 548 26.69 20.11 22.60
C GLY A 548 25.87 20.05 23.89
N VAL A 549 24.86 20.91 24.05
CA VAL A 549 23.95 20.93 25.22
C VAL A 549 22.65 20.13 25.05
N GLY A 550 22.41 19.52 23.87
CA GLY A 550 21.25 18.65 23.65
C GLY A 550 20.19 19.15 22.66
N LYS A 551 20.41 20.27 21.94
CA LYS A 551 19.46 20.79 20.92
C LYS A 551 19.03 19.73 19.89
N THR A 552 20.00 19.07 19.26
CA THR A 552 19.76 18.03 18.26
C THR A 552 19.20 16.75 18.90
N GLU A 553 19.55 16.47 20.15
CA GLU A 553 19.06 15.28 20.86
C GLU A 553 17.57 15.41 21.17
N LEU A 554 17.11 16.60 21.59
CA LEU A 554 15.68 16.87 21.77
C LEU A 554 14.89 16.71 20.47
N ALA A 555 15.46 17.12 19.33
CA ALA A 555 14.83 16.92 18.03
C ALA A 555 14.68 15.42 17.68
N ARG A 556 15.70 14.59 17.97
CA ARG A 556 15.65 13.13 17.75
C ARG A 556 14.66 12.45 18.69
N ALA A 557 14.72 12.78 19.98
CA ALA A 557 13.79 12.27 20.98
C ALA A 557 12.33 12.63 20.62
N LEU A 558 12.10 13.81 20.06
CA LEU A 558 10.80 14.22 19.56
C LEU A 558 10.36 13.42 18.33
N ALA A 559 11.28 13.16 17.39
CA ALA A 559 10.98 12.33 16.21
C ALA A 559 10.57 10.91 16.60
N GLU A 560 11.33 10.27 17.50
CA GLU A 560 11.03 8.94 18.00
C GLU A 560 9.71 8.90 18.78
N SER A 561 9.50 9.84 19.72
CA SER A 561 8.30 9.84 20.56
C SER A 561 7.01 10.16 19.79
N MET A 562 7.08 11.06 18.81
CA MET A 562 5.90 11.47 18.02
C MET A 562 5.64 10.60 16.80
N PHE A 563 6.68 10.19 16.08
CA PHE A 563 6.56 9.50 14.80
C PHE A 563 7.02 8.03 14.87
N GLY A 564 7.51 7.58 16.02
CA GLY A 564 7.89 6.19 16.28
C GLY A 564 9.28 5.81 15.79
N ASP A 565 9.98 6.73 15.12
CA ASP A 565 11.27 6.47 14.47
C ASP A 565 12.15 7.72 14.46
N GLU A 566 13.43 7.57 14.84
CA GLU A 566 14.44 8.62 14.76
C GLU A 566 14.71 9.06 13.31
N GLU A 567 14.58 8.16 12.33
CA GLU A 567 14.78 8.48 10.90
C GLU A 567 13.66 9.33 10.31
N SER A 568 12.61 9.61 11.09
CA SER A 568 11.60 10.63 10.76
C SER A 568 12.13 12.06 10.99
N MET A 569 13.39 12.23 11.38
CA MET A 569 14.05 13.54 11.42
C MET A 569 14.72 13.88 10.07
N ILE A 570 14.26 14.94 9.42
CA ILE A 570 14.90 15.52 8.23
C ILE A 570 15.86 16.61 8.69
N ARG A 571 17.16 16.35 8.62
CA ARG A 571 18.20 17.35 8.95
C ARG A 571 18.68 18.08 7.71
N ILE A 572 18.77 19.40 7.79
CA ILE A 572 19.35 20.28 6.78
C ILE A 572 20.31 21.26 7.46
N ASP A 573 21.55 21.32 7.00
CA ASP A 573 22.57 22.25 7.48
C ASP A 573 22.46 23.58 6.73
N MET A 574 22.18 24.68 7.43
CA MET A 574 22.01 26.00 6.83
C MET A 574 23.33 26.64 6.40
N SER A 575 24.48 26.11 6.83
CA SER A 575 25.79 26.50 6.29
C SER A 575 25.92 26.18 4.80
N GLU A 576 25.20 25.19 4.27
CA GLU A 576 25.16 24.90 2.83
C GLU A 576 24.34 25.93 2.02
N TYR A 577 23.58 26.79 2.71
CA TYR A 577 22.61 27.73 2.16
C TYR A 577 22.99 29.19 2.41
N MET A 578 24.28 29.47 2.62
CA MET A 578 24.82 30.82 2.81
C MET A 578 24.71 31.70 1.55
N GLU A 579 24.77 31.09 0.37
CA GLU A 579 24.74 31.79 -0.91
C GLU A 579 23.33 31.88 -1.49
N LYS A 580 23.06 32.93 -2.25
CA LYS A 580 21.75 33.10 -2.90
C LYS A 580 21.39 31.94 -3.84
N HIS A 581 22.35 31.43 -4.59
CA HIS A 581 22.10 30.35 -5.57
C HIS A 581 21.88 28.99 -4.91
N SER A 582 22.38 28.75 -3.69
CA SER A 582 22.13 27.48 -3.01
C SER A 582 20.72 27.39 -2.45
N THR A 583 20.02 28.51 -2.22
CA THR A 583 18.62 28.53 -1.74
C THR A 583 17.65 27.79 -2.67
N SER A 584 17.89 27.82 -3.98
CA SER A 584 17.06 27.07 -4.93
C SER A 584 17.19 25.57 -4.76
N ARG A 585 18.26 25.04 -4.12
CA ARG A 585 18.36 23.61 -3.84
C ARG A 585 17.35 23.13 -2.80
N LEU A 586 16.80 24.00 -1.94
CA LEU A 586 15.76 23.62 -0.98
C LEU A 586 14.44 23.28 -1.67
N VAL A 587 14.06 24.07 -2.69
CA VAL A 587 12.75 24.05 -3.34
C VAL A 587 12.80 23.48 -4.76
N GLY A 588 14.00 23.35 -5.34
CA GLY A 588 14.24 22.93 -6.72
C GLY A 588 14.78 24.08 -7.56
N SER A 589 15.72 23.78 -8.46
CA SER A 589 16.18 24.75 -9.46
C SER A 589 15.00 25.16 -10.36
N PRO A 590 14.91 26.41 -10.82
CA PRO A 590 13.89 26.82 -11.78
C PRO A 590 14.12 26.20 -13.18
N PRO A 591 13.10 26.16 -14.06
CA PRO A 591 13.23 25.62 -15.41
C PRO A 591 14.40 26.25 -16.18
N GLY A 592 15.25 25.41 -16.78
CA GLY A 592 16.41 25.85 -17.57
C GLY A 592 17.75 25.91 -16.82
N TYR A 593 17.77 25.55 -15.53
CA TYR A 593 19.00 25.45 -14.72
C TYR A 593 19.38 23.97 -14.46
N VAL A 594 20.67 23.71 -14.26
CA VAL A 594 21.17 22.38 -13.88
C VAL A 594 20.51 21.93 -12.57
N GLY A 595 20.03 20.68 -12.52
CA GLY A 595 19.31 20.13 -11.37
C GLY A 595 17.79 20.41 -11.35
N TYR A 596 17.20 20.98 -12.41
CA TYR A 596 15.73 21.10 -12.53
C TYR A 596 15.00 19.75 -12.37
N GLU A 597 15.63 18.66 -12.81
CA GLU A 597 15.03 17.32 -12.71
C GLU A 597 15.09 16.72 -11.30
N GLU A 598 16.03 17.14 -10.45
CA GLU A 598 16.31 16.49 -9.15
C GLU A 598 15.34 16.88 -8.01
N GLY A 599 14.46 17.87 -8.22
CA GLY A 599 13.51 18.35 -7.20
C GLY A 599 14.21 19.06 -6.02
N GLY A 600 13.45 19.71 -5.13
CA GLY A 600 14.04 20.37 -3.97
C GLY A 600 14.41 19.40 -2.84
N GLN A 601 15.56 19.64 -2.18
CA GLN A 601 16.02 18.79 -1.07
C GLN A 601 15.06 18.77 0.12
N LEU A 602 14.37 19.89 0.39
CA LEU A 602 13.38 19.97 1.46
C LEU A 602 12.01 19.48 0.97
N THR A 603 11.55 19.97 -0.18
CA THR A 603 10.24 19.64 -0.75
C THR A 603 10.10 18.14 -1.06
N GLU A 604 11.12 17.51 -1.66
CA GLU A 604 11.09 16.06 -1.94
C GLU A 604 11.10 15.21 -0.66
N LYS A 605 11.95 15.55 0.32
CA LYS A 605 12.04 14.78 1.57
C LYS A 605 10.75 14.87 2.37
N VAL A 606 10.15 16.06 2.47
CA VAL A 606 8.87 16.25 3.16
C VAL A 606 7.72 15.62 2.39
N ARG A 607 7.72 15.65 1.05
CA ARG A 607 6.71 14.93 0.27
C ARG A 607 6.76 13.43 0.52
N ARG A 608 7.96 12.84 0.64
CA ARG A 608 8.13 11.41 0.96
C ARG A 608 7.82 11.06 2.41
N LYS A 609 8.15 11.97 3.35
CA LYS A 609 7.89 11.83 4.80
C LYS A 609 7.20 13.09 5.35
N PRO A 610 5.87 13.25 5.15
CA PRO A 610 5.13 14.44 5.60
C PRO A 610 5.04 14.59 7.12
N TYR A 611 5.23 13.48 7.84
CA TYR A 611 5.24 13.39 9.30
C TYR A 611 6.69 13.28 9.75
N SER A 612 7.31 14.43 9.96
CA SER A 612 8.73 14.50 10.24
C SER A 612 9.09 15.68 11.14
N VAL A 613 10.19 15.52 11.87
CA VAL A 613 10.86 16.64 12.53
C VAL A 613 11.86 17.22 11.55
N ILE A 614 11.65 18.46 11.10
CA ILE A 614 12.57 19.16 10.21
C ILE A 614 13.53 19.96 11.08
N LEU A 615 14.80 19.57 11.09
CA LEU A 615 15.87 20.23 11.81
C LEU A 615 16.70 21.10 10.85
N LEU A 616 16.57 22.42 10.98
CA LEU A 616 17.38 23.42 10.29
C LEU A 616 18.53 23.85 11.22
N ASP A 617 19.72 23.31 10.99
CA ASP A 617 20.88 23.52 11.86
C ASP A 617 21.63 24.81 11.49
N GLU A 618 22.09 25.59 12.48
CA GLU A 618 22.83 26.85 12.29
C GLU A 618 22.11 27.91 11.42
N ILE A 619 20.83 28.15 11.72
CA ILE A 619 19.95 29.01 10.90
C ILE A 619 20.46 30.45 10.72
N GLU A 620 21.32 30.96 11.62
CA GLU A 620 21.97 32.27 11.48
C GLU A 620 22.91 32.38 10.28
N LYS A 621 23.38 31.26 9.72
CA LYS A 621 24.26 31.27 8.54
C LYS A 621 23.51 31.28 7.22
N ALA A 622 22.21 30.99 7.23
CA ALA A 622 21.40 30.96 6.01
C ALA A 622 21.35 32.33 5.32
N HIS A 623 21.30 32.32 3.99
CA HIS A 623 20.99 33.51 3.21
C HIS A 623 19.59 34.04 3.55
N PRO A 624 19.36 35.37 3.55
CA PRO A 624 18.05 35.97 3.85
C PRO A 624 16.86 35.41 3.04
N ASP A 625 17.10 34.96 1.82
CA ASP A 625 16.05 34.39 0.94
C ASP A 625 15.49 33.05 1.46
N VAL A 626 16.24 32.32 2.29
CA VAL A 626 15.76 31.09 2.93
C VAL A 626 14.60 31.40 3.87
N PHE A 627 14.66 32.52 4.61
CA PHE A 627 13.59 32.88 5.55
C PHE A 627 12.27 33.18 4.84
N ASN A 628 12.30 33.70 3.61
CA ASN A 628 11.09 33.93 2.81
C ASN A 628 10.38 32.61 2.47
N ILE A 629 11.17 31.57 2.16
CA ILE A 629 10.66 30.21 1.92
C ILE A 629 10.07 29.65 3.23
N LEU A 630 10.77 29.82 4.35
CA LEU A 630 10.30 29.33 5.65
C LEU A 630 9.05 30.06 6.16
N LEU A 631 8.86 31.35 5.83
CA LEU A 631 7.65 32.09 6.17
C LEU A 631 6.40 31.43 5.56
N GLN A 632 6.46 30.99 4.30
CA GLN A 632 5.36 30.26 3.66
C GLN A 632 5.04 28.95 4.39
N VAL A 633 6.08 28.22 4.80
CA VAL A 633 5.93 26.98 5.58
C VAL A 633 5.33 27.26 6.96
N LEU A 634 5.74 28.33 7.64
CA LEU A 634 5.28 28.69 8.98
C LEU A 634 3.86 29.27 9.02
N GLU A 635 3.40 29.88 7.92
CA GLU A 635 2.09 30.51 7.78
C GLU A 635 1.04 29.57 7.18
N ASP A 636 1.32 29.02 6.00
CA ASP A 636 0.35 28.24 5.23
C ASP A 636 0.57 26.72 5.35
N GLY A 637 1.66 26.30 6.00
CA GLY A 637 2.02 24.89 6.15
C GLY A 637 2.19 24.21 4.80
N ARG A 638 2.49 24.96 3.74
CA ARG A 638 2.61 24.47 2.38
C ARG A 638 3.76 25.17 1.67
N LEU A 639 4.41 24.46 0.77
CA LEU A 639 5.45 25.02 -0.07
C LEU A 639 5.33 24.46 -1.48
N THR A 640 5.39 25.33 -2.48
CA THR A 640 5.34 24.92 -3.88
C THR A 640 6.75 24.78 -4.43
N ASP A 641 7.09 23.59 -4.93
CA ASP A 641 8.36 23.28 -5.58
C ASP A 641 8.47 24.03 -6.93
N SER A 642 9.68 24.14 -7.49
CA SER A 642 9.92 24.74 -8.81
C SER A 642 9.18 24.04 -9.96
N LYS A 643 8.75 22.78 -9.76
CA LYS A 643 7.88 22.02 -10.69
C LYS A 643 6.38 22.32 -10.53
N GLY A 644 5.98 23.26 -9.67
CA GLY A 644 4.57 23.59 -9.42
C GLY A 644 3.84 22.63 -8.48
N ARG A 645 4.54 21.65 -7.90
CA ARG A 645 3.97 20.68 -6.96
C ARG A 645 3.87 21.30 -5.57
N THR A 646 2.70 21.19 -4.94
CA THR A 646 2.50 21.69 -3.57
C THR A 646 2.85 20.59 -2.55
N VAL A 647 3.73 20.89 -1.60
CA VAL A 647 4.17 20.00 -0.53
C VAL A 647 3.56 20.45 0.80
N ASP A 648 3.07 19.50 1.59
CA ASP A 648 2.38 19.75 2.85
C ASP A 648 3.32 19.60 4.07
N PHE A 649 3.40 20.66 4.87
CA PHE A 649 4.17 20.78 6.10
C PHE A 649 3.29 20.82 7.36
N ARG A 650 1.96 20.76 7.22
CA ARG A 650 1.01 20.81 8.37
C ARG A 650 1.27 19.72 9.42
N ASN A 651 1.80 18.58 8.99
CA ASN A 651 2.12 17.43 9.84
C ASN A 651 3.59 17.39 10.31
N THR A 652 4.36 18.46 10.09
CA THR A 652 5.78 18.54 10.46
C THR A 652 5.98 19.30 11.76
N VAL A 653 7.09 19.03 12.43
CA VAL A 653 7.62 19.89 13.51
C VAL A 653 8.88 20.57 13.00
N LEU A 654 8.87 21.90 12.94
CA LEU A 654 10.02 22.68 12.48
C LEU A 654 10.88 23.10 13.66
N ILE A 655 12.14 22.68 13.67
CA ILE A 655 13.12 23.04 14.70
C ILE A 655 14.29 23.73 14.01
N MET A 656 14.62 24.93 14.48
CA MET A 656 15.75 25.71 14.01
C MET A 656 16.76 25.84 15.14
N THR A 657 18.01 25.42 14.94
CA THR A 657 19.06 25.64 15.94
C THR A 657 19.84 26.90 15.60
N SER A 658 20.26 27.63 16.62
CA SER A 658 21.17 28.76 16.44
C SER A 658 22.15 28.88 17.58
N ASN A 659 23.41 29.20 17.27
CA ASN A 659 24.45 29.44 18.27
C ASN A 659 24.58 30.92 18.64
N VAL A 660 23.69 31.78 18.14
CA VAL A 660 23.59 33.20 18.51
C VAL A 660 23.44 33.33 20.03
N GLY A 661 24.16 34.27 20.65
CA GLY A 661 24.20 34.43 22.11
C GLY A 661 25.27 33.60 22.82
N ALA A 662 25.89 32.59 22.18
CA ALA A 662 26.76 31.65 22.88
C ALA A 662 28.07 32.26 23.41
N GLU A 663 28.62 33.29 22.77
CA GLU A 663 29.82 33.98 23.28
C GLU A 663 29.53 34.83 24.52
N SER A 664 28.35 35.46 24.57
CA SER A 664 27.87 36.23 25.72
C SER A 664 27.61 35.34 26.94
N LEU A 665 27.30 34.05 26.72
CA LEU A 665 27.23 33.02 27.78
C LEU A 665 28.59 32.72 28.41
N LYS A 666 29.69 32.79 27.63
CA LYS A 666 31.05 32.45 28.10
C LYS A 666 31.67 33.50 29.01
N LYS A 667 31.35 34.80 28.82
CA LYS A 667 32.07 35.91 29.46
C LYS A 667 31.69 36.21 30.92
N ASN A 668 30.59 35.68 31.47
CA ASN A 668 30.09 36.09 32.79
C ASN A 668 30.68 35.31 34.00
N LYS A 669 31.57 34.31 33.81
CA LYS A 669 32.11 33.55 34.95
C LYS A 669 33.27 34.22 35.72
N TYR A 670 33.78 35.37 35.26
CA TYR A 670 34.84 36.08 35.96
C TYR A 670 34.54 37.58 36.05
N VAL A 671 34.61 38.09 37.29
CA VAL A 671 34.42 39.49 37.76
C VAL A 671 33.04 39.78 38.38
N GLY A 672 32.87 39.38 39.65
CA GLY A 672 31.81 39.86 40.54
C GLY A 672 31.64 39.01 41.80
N PHE A 673 31.96 39.55 42.98
CA PHE A 673 31.67 38.94 44.28
C PHE A 673 30.16 38.97 44.53
N ASN A 674 29.43 37.91 44.17
CA ASN A 674 28.15 37.51 44.78
C ASN A 674 27.84 36.07 44.33
N ILE A 675 27.99 35.10 45.24
CA ILE A 675 27.76 33.66 44.99
C ILE A 675 26.29 33.30 45.32
N GLN A 676 25.34 34.19 45.04
CA GLN A 676 23.93 33.95 45.31
C GLN A 676 23.07 34.52 44.17
N ASP A 677 22.61 33.62 43.31
CA ASP A 677 21.30 33.57 42.63
C ASP A 677 21.41 33.06 41.18
N GLY A 678 21.56 31.74 41.02
CA GLY A 678 21.56 31.09 39.69
C GLY A 678 20.29 31.34 38.86
N GLU A 679 19.14 31.64 39.50
CA GLU A 679 17.91 32.04 38.80
C GLU A 679 17.97 33.47 38.25
N GLN A 680 18.68 34.39 38.91
CA GLN A 680 18.80 35.78 38.48
C GLN A 680 19.76 35.86 37.29
N ASP A 681 20.87 35.12 37.34
CA ASP A 681 21.81 34.96 36.23
C ASP A 681 21.14 34.38 34.99
N TYR A 682 20.23 33.41 35.15
CA TYR A 682 19.50 32.82 34.03
C TYR A 682 18.53 33.81 33.36
N LYS A 683 17.79 34.63 34.13
CA LYS A 683 16.88 35.64 33.58
C LYS A 683 17.63 36.71 32.80
N ASP A 684 18.75 37.19 33.33
CA ASP A 684 19.60 38.19 32.67
C ASP A 684 20.26 37.62 31.41
N MET A 685 20.70 36.36 31.48
CA MET A 685 21.23 35.60 30.34
C MET A 685 20.19 35.46 29.23
N LYS A 686 18.97 35.01 29.55
CA LYS A 686 17.87 34.86 28.59
C LYS A 686 17.53 36.21 27.94
N GLY A 687 17.55 37.30 28.70
CA GLY A 687 17.36 38.66 28.19
C GLY A 687 18.39 39.04 27.12
N LYS A 688 19.68 38.82 27.40
CA LYS A 688 20.78 39.12 26.45
C LYS A 688 20.69 38.27 25.18
N VAL A 689 20.46 36.96 25.32
CA VAL A 689 20.31 36.04 24.17
C VAL A 689 19.12 36.45 23.29
N MET A 690 18.01 36.87 23.89
CA MET A 690 16.84 37.37 23.15
C MET A 690 17.10 38.69 22.43
N GLU A 691 17.94 39.57 22.98
CA GLU A 691 18.33 40.80 22.30
C GLU A 691 19.21 40.51 21.07
N GLU A 692 20.20 39.61 21.20
CA GLU A 692 21.02 39.17 20.07
C GLU A 692 20.18 38.49 18.99
N LEU A 693 19.20 37.66 19.38
CA LEU A 693 18.27 37.03 18.44
C LEU A 693 17.48 38.06 17.64
N LYS A 694 16.94 39.10 18.30
CA LYS A 694 16.19 40.18 17.63
C LYS A 694 17.05 41.03 16.70
N ARG A 695 18.37 41.05 16.90
CA ARG A 695 19.32 41.68 15.98
C ARG A 695 19.64 40.79 14.78
N ALA A 696 19.75 39.47 15.00
CA ALA A 696 20.07 38.50 13.95
C ALA A 696 18.88 38.21 13.01
N PHE A 697 17.65 38.20 13.53
CA PHE A 697 16.46 37.82 12.77
C PHE A 697 15.42 38.94 12.72
N ARG A 698 14.69 39.02 11.60
CA ARG A 698 13.61 40.00 11.42
C ARG A 698 12.42 39.68 12.35
N PRO A 699 11.74 40.69 12.92
CA PRO A 699 10.57 40.47 13.78
C PRO A 699 9.45 39.67 13.12
N GLU A 700 9.27 39.84 11.80
CA GLU A 700 8.29 39.10 11.00
C GLU A 700 8.46 37.57 11.15
N PHE A 701 9.71 37.10 11.05
CA PHE A 701 10.04 35.68 11.20
C PHE A 701 9.81 35.19 12.63
N LEU A 702 10.28 35.96 13.63
CA LEU A 702 10.15 35.60 15.05
C LEU A 702 8.68 35.50 15.49
N ASN A 703 7.79 36.35 14.94
CA ASN A 703 6.37 36.33 15.26
C ASN A 703 5.62 35.12 14.68
N ARG A 704 6.24 34.34 13.77
CA ARG A 704 5.67 33.10 13.22
C ARG A 704 6.15 31.84 13.94
N ILE A 705 7.11 31.97 14.85
CA ILE A 705 7.61 30.86 15.66
C ILE A 705 6.70 30.69 16.88
N ASP A 706 6.34 29.45 17.23
CA ASP A 706 5.48 29.19 18.38
C ASP A 706 6.22 29.47 19.68
N GLU A 707 7.43 28.91 19.84
CA GLU A 707 8.26 29.11 21.03
C GLU A 707 9.76 29.22 20.71
N ILE A 708 10.43 30.13 21.42
CA ILE A 708 11.88 30.31 21.40
C ILE A 708 12.43 29.73 22.70
N ILE A 709 13.30 28.73 22.59
CA ILE A 709 13.78 27.90 23.68
C ILE A 709 15.28 28.14 23.87
N VAL A 710 15.67 28.46 25.09
CA VAL A 710 17.07 28.73 25.46
C VAL A 710 17.60 27.54 26.27
N PHE A 711 18.55 26.82 25.69
CA PHE A 711 19.28 25.74 26.33
C PHE A 711 20.40 26.31 27.19
N HIS A 712 20.55 25.78 28.39
CA HIS A 712 21.61 26.18 29.30
C HIS A 712 22.80 25.21 29.23
N SER A 713 23.94 25.65 29.75
CA SER A 713 25.12 24.80 29.89
C SER A 713 24.84 23.59 30.79
N LEU A 714 25.49 22.48 30.49
CA LEU A 714 25.40 21.26 31.28
C LEU A 714 26.28 21.36 32.54
N GLU A 715 25.76 20.87 33.66
CA GLU A 715 26.48 20.76 34.91
C GLU A 715 27.13 19.38 35.04
N LYS A 716 28.05 19.20 36.00
CA LYS A 716 28.73 17.91 36.20
C LYS A 716 27.76 16.77 36.48
N GLU A 717 26.70 17.05 37.23
CA GLU A 717 25.65 16.06 37.54
C GLU A 717 24.95 15.58 36.26
N HIS A 718 24.57 16.51 35.38
CA HIS A 718 23.97 16.19 34.07
C HIS A 718 24.90 15.33 33.20
N LEU A 719 26.22 15.59 33.23
CA LEU A 719 27.18 14.81 32.43
C LEU A 719 27.26 13.36 32.91
N LYS A 720 27.21 13.12 34.22
CA LYS A 720 27.22 11.76 34.79
C LYS A 720 26.00 10.94 34.35
N GLU A 721 24.83 11.58 34.30
CA GLU A 721 23.60 10.98 33.79
C GLU A 721 23.69 10.70 32.28
N ILE A 722 24.22 11.64 31.49
CA ILE A 722 24.45 11.44 30.05
C ILE A 722 25.42 10.27 29.81
N VAL A 723 26.50 10.15 30.59
CA VAL A 723 27.41 8.99 30.51
C VAL A 723 26.66 7.70 30.77
N THR A 724 25.79 7.66 31.79
CA THR A 724 24.97 6.48 32.08
C THR A 724 24.11 6.09 30.87
N LEU A 725 23.41 7.06 30.28
CA LEU A 725 22.55 6.83 29.12
C LEU A 725 23.33 6.31 27.90
N MET A 726 24.50 6.89 27.62
CA MET A 726 25.36 6.44 26.51
C MET A 726 25.97 5.06 26.76
N SER A 727 26.32 4.75 28.01
CA SER A 727 26.80 3.43 28.40
C SER A 727 25.71 2.36 28.31
N ASP A 728 24.45 2.69 28.61
CA ASP A 728 23.33 1.76 28.46
C ASP A 728 23.09 1.41 26.97
N GLN A 729 23.25 2.38 26.06
CA GLN A 729 23.22 2.12 24.62
C GLN A 729 24.34 1.16 24.17
N LEU A 730 25.55 1.32 24.71
CA LEU A 730 26.64 0.37 24.46
C LEU A 730 26.32 -1.02 25.03
N THR A 731 25.77 -1.08 26.23
CA THR A 731 25.38 -2.32 26.90
C THR A 731 24.33 -3.09 26.09
N ASN A 732 23.34 -2.39 25.52
CA ASN A 732 22.34 -3.02 24.67
C ASN A 732 22.92 -3.59 23.37
N ARG A 733 23.91 -2.91 22.76
CA ARG A 733 24.64 -3.46 21.59
C ARG A 733 25.44 -4.71 21.96
N LEU A 734 26.08 -4.71 23.13
CA LEU A 734 26.88 -5.86 23.61
C LEU A 734 26.02 -7.06 24.03
N LYS A 735 24.75 -6.85 24.42
CA LYS A 735 23.81 -7.95 24.70
C LYS A 735 23.56 -8.84 23.47
N GLU A 736 23.61 -8.30 22.25
CA GLU A 736 23.49 -9.10 21.02
C GLU A 736 24.67 -10.08 20.85
N GLN A 737 25.78 -9.83 21.53
CA GLN A 737 26.96 -10.69 21.59
C GLN A 737 27.05 -11.49 22.90
N ASP A 738 25.95 -11.57 23.65
CA ASP A 738 25.86 -12.21 24.98
C ASP A 738 26.84 -11.64 26.03
N ILE A 739 27.22 -10.36 25.93
CA ILE A 739 28.10 -9.70 26.90
C ILE A 739 27.29 -8.71 27.73
N SER A 740 27.33 -8.86 29.06
CA SER A 740 26.68 -7.91 29.98
C SER A 740 27.71 -6.93 30.52
N LEU A 741 27.57 -5.65 30.20
CA LEU A 741 28.42 -4.57 30.69
C LEU A 741 27.76 -3.82 31.85
N ALA A 742 28.52 -3.55 32.91
CA ALA A 742 28.15 -2.65 33.99
C ALA A 742 29.29 -1.68 34.29
N LEU A 743 28.96 -0.42 34.59
CA LEU A 743 29.92 0.60 35.00
C LEU A 743 29.69 1.02 36.45
N THR A 744 30.77 1.16 37.22
CA THR A 744 30.71 1.75 38.56
C THR A 744 30.53 3.27 38.48
N ASP A 745 30.03 3.86 39.58
CA ASP A 745 29.88 5.32 39.66
C ASP A 745 31.21 6.07 39.52
N ALA A 746 32.31 5.49 40.02
CA ALA A 746 33.65 6.05 39.88
C ALA A 746 34.10 6.07 38.40
N ALA A 747 33.80 5.01 37.64
CA ALA A 747 34.07 4.99 36.20
C ALA A 747 33.25 6.06 35.46
N LYS A 748 31.97 6.21 35.80
CA LYS A 748 31.09 7.23 35.19
C LYS A 748 31.57 8.65 35.49
N GLU A 749 31.96 8.93 36.73
CA GLU A 749 32.45 10.24 37.15
C GLU A 749 33.76 10.60 36.44
N LYS A 750 34.69 9.64 36.33
CA LYS A 750 35.94 9.86 35.62
C LYS A 750 35.75 10.11 34.13
N ILE A 751 34.83 9.40 33.48
CA ILE A 751 34.47 9.65 32.07
C ILE A 751 33.84 11.04 31.92
N ALA A 752 32.99 11.44 32.86
CA ALA A 752 32.39 12.77 32.85
C ALA A 752 33.45 13.87 33.00
N ASP A 753 34.45 13.69 33.88
CA ASP A 753 35.55 14.64 34.05
C ASP A 753 36.48 14.71 32.83
N GLU A 754 36.88 13.56 32.26
CA GLU A 754 37.75 13.52 31.06
C GLU A 754 37.04 13.99 29.78
N GLY A 755 35.72 13.84 29.72
CA GLY A 755 34.89 14.26 28.59
C GLY A 755 34.14 15.57 28.80
N PHE A 756 34.40 16.30 29.89
CA PHE A 756 33.84 17.63 30.12
C PHE A 756 34.68 18.69 29.42
N ASP A 757 34.05 19.39 28.47
CA ASP A 757 34.61 20.58 27.87
C ASP A 757 33.58 21.73 27.91
N PRO A 758 33.87 22.85 28.60
CA PRO A 758 32.97 23.99 28.65
C PRO A 758 32.60 24.58 27.28
N GLU A 759 33.43 24.40 26.25
CA GLU A 759 33.16 24.87 24.89
C GLU A 759 32.35 23.89 24.05
N TYR A 760 32.61 22.59 24.20
CA TYR A 760 32.00 21.53 23.38
C TYR A 760 30.86 20.77 24.07
N GLY A 761 30.57 21.07 25.34
CA GLY A 761 29.50 20.45 26.11
C GLY A 761 29.73 18.95 26.27
N ALA A 762 28.68 18.16 26.09
CA ALA A 762 28.73 16.69 26.20
C ALA A 762 29.34 15.97 24.97
N ARG A 763 29.72 16.69 23.90
CA ARG A 763 30.24 16.07 22.66
C ARG A 763 31.46 15.16 22.87
N PRO A 764 32.45 15.53 23.73
CA PRO A 764 33.63 14.69 23.94
C PRO A 764 33.34 13.39 24.70
N LEU A 765 32.21 13.28 25.42
CA LEU A 765 31.86 12.08 26.21
C LEU A 765 31.82 10.81 25.36
N ARG A 766 31.32 10.89 24.12
CA ARG A 766 31.30 9.73 23.21
C ARG A 766 32.70 9.19 22.94
N ARG A 767 33.65 10.11 22.73
CA ARG A 767 35.04 9.79 22.47
C ARG A 767 35.72 9.24 23.72
N ALA A 768 35.39 9.77 24.90
CA ALA A 768 35.87 9.25 26.17
C ALA A 768 35.36 7.81 26.40
N ILE A 769 34.07 7.55 26.19
CA ILE A 769 33.49 6.20 26.24
C ILE A 769 34.18 5.26 25.25
N GLN A 770 34.33 5.67 23.99
CA GLN A 770 35.00 4.83 22.99
C GLN A 770 36.43 4.46 23.42
N LYS A 771 37.23 5.47 23.80
CA LYS A 771 38.65 5.27 24.17
C LYS A 771 38.83 4.47 25.47
N HIS A 772 37.99 4.71 26.48
CA HIS A 772 38.20 4.17 27.82
C HIS A 772 37.38 2.91 28.09
N ILE A 773 36.30 2.68 27.34
CA ILE A 773 35.43 1.50 27.47
C ILE A 773 35.54 0.61 26.22
N GLU A 774 35.14 1.10 25.05
CA GLU A 774 35.02 0.24 23.84
C GLU A 774 36.37 -0.34 23.42
N ASP A 775 37.41 0.48 23.35
CA ASP A 775 38.76 0.05 22.98
C ASP A 775 39.32 -0.98 23.98
N ARG A 776 39.13 -0.73 25.29
CA ARG A 776 39.58 -1.64 26.36
C ARG A 776 38.82 -2.97 26.36
N LEU A 777 37.51 -2.94 26.21
CA LEU A 777 36.70 -4.16 26.10
C LEU A 777 37.10 -4.96 24.85
N SER A 778 37.36 -4.29 23.73
CA SER A 778 37.81 -4.94 22.50
C SER A 778 39.17 -5.61 22.68
N GLU A 779 40.13 -4.95 23.35
CA GLU A 779 41.42 -5.55 23.67
C GLU A 779 41.29 -6.79 24.57
N GLU A 780 40.46 -6.72 25.63
CA GLU A 780 40.25 -7.85 26.55
C GLU A 780 39.49 -9.01 25.89
N LEU A 781 38.54 -8.73 25.00
CA LEU A 781 37.89 -9.75 24.17
C LEU A 781 38.89 -10.43 23.22
N LEU A 782 39.78 -9.66 22.58
CA LEU A 782 40.80 -10.20 21.69
C LEU A 782 41.90 -11.00 22.41
N LYS A 783 42.25 -10.61 23.64
CA LYS A 783 43.16 -11.38 24.51
C LYS A 783 42.53 -12.68 25.02
N GLY A 784 41.21 -12.84 24.87
CA GLY A 784 40.46 -13.98 25.37
C GLY A 784 40.30 -13.99 26.89
N THR A 785 40.51 -12.85 27.55
CA THR A 785 40.27 -12.70 28.98
C THR A 785 38.77 -12.62 29.25
N VAL A 786 38.03 -11.83 28.47
CA VAL A 786 36.55 -11.78 28.53
C VAL A 786 35.95 -12.81 27.57
N LEU A 787 35.07 -13.68 28.06
CA LEU A 787 34.34 -14.65 27.25
C LEU A 787 32.87 -14.24 27.06
N THR A 788 32.26 -14.68 25.96
CA THR A 788 30.83 -14.52 25.70
C THR A 788 30.01 -15.19 26.80
N GLY A 789 28.97 -14.51 27.29
CA GLY A 789 28.14 -14.94 28.43
C GLY A 789 28.56 -14.39 29.80
N GLN A 790 29.69 -13.69 29.90
CA GLN A 790 30.17 -13.13 31.17
C GLN A 790 29.66 -11.71 31.44
N GLN A 791 29.57 -11.37 32.73
CA GLN A 791 29.30 -10.01 33.18
C GLN A 791 30.61 -9.26 33.44
N VAL A 792 30.82 -8.19 32.69
CA VAL A 792 32.00 -7.33 32.75
C VAL A 792 31.65 -6.07 33.54
N LEU A 793 32.44 -5.79 34.57
CA LEU A 793 32.35 -4.58 35.38
C LEU A 793 33.55 -3.68 35.09
N ILE A 794 33.30 -2.45 34.64
CA ILE A 794 34.35 -1.44 34.47
C ILE A 794 34.37 -0.55 35.70
N ASP A 795 35.56 -0.45 36.30
CA ASP A 795 35.82 0.29 37.52
C ASP A 795 37.03 1.22 37.36
N VAL A 796 37.32 2.03 38.38
CA VAL A 796 38.50 2.89 38.44
C VAL A 796 39.29 2.59 39.71
N GLU A 797 40.54 2.17 39.55
CA GLU A 797 41.51 2.00 40.65
C GLU A 797 42.76 2.84 40.35
N ASP A 798 43.32 3.51 41.37
CA ASP A 798 44.52 4.36 41.24
C ASP A 798 44.47 5.36 40.07
N ASN A 799 43.28 5.88 39.78
CA ASN A 799 43.05 6.80 38.67
C ASN A 799 43.35 6.19 37.29
N GLU A 800 43.21 4.86 37.14
CA GLU A 800 43.20 4.12 35.87
C GLU A 800 41.91 3.29 35.74
N PHE A 801 41.42 3.08 34.52
CA PHE A 801 40.25 2.22 34.30
C PHE A 801 40.66 0.75 34.42
N THR A 802 39.90 -0.06 35.14
CA THR A 802 40.12 -1.50 35.28
C THR A 802 38.89 -2.28 34.86
N VAL A 803 39.12 -3.44 34.24
CA VAL A 803 38.05 -4.34 33.79
C VAL A 803 38.05 -5.53 34.75
N LYS A 804 36.96 -5.68 35.51
CA LYS A 804 36.74 -6.79 36.46
C LYS A 804 35.67 -7.71 35.90
N MET A 805 35.86 -9.02 36.02
CA MET A 805 34.82 -9.99 35.72
C MET A 805 34.06 -10.32 36.98
N LYS A 806 32.74 -10.31 36.90
CA LYS A 806 31.92 -10.85 37.97
C LYS A 806 31.72 -12.33 37.65
N GLU A 807 32.27 -13.22 38.47
CA GLU A 807 31.94 -14.64 38.39
C GLU A 807 30.42 -14.76 38.54
N THR A 808 29.76 -15.28 37.51
CA THR A 808 28.38 -15.73 37.60
C THR A 808 28.35 -16.85 38.62
N SER A 809 27.91 -16.54 39.84
CA SER A 809 27.58 -17.55 40.82
C SER A 809 26.55 -18.47 40.19
N ASN A 810 26.94 -19.70 39.85
CA ASN A 810 26.03 -20.78 39.52
C ASN A 810 25.08 -20.97 40.71
N THR A 811 23.92 -20.32 40.68
CA THR A 811 22.75 -20.78 41.44
C THR A 811 22.24 -22.03 40.73
N SER A 812 22.86 -23.15 41.09
CA SER A 812 22.26 -24.47 40.98
C SER A 812 21.13 -24.57 42.01
N SER A 813 19.89 -24.39 41.55
CA SER A 813 18.67 -24.96 42.14
C SER A 813 17.46 -24.67 41.26
#